data_AF-A4A2J6-F1
#
_entry.id   AF-A4A2J6-F1
#
_cell.length_a   1.000
_cell.length_b   1.000
_cell.length_c   1.000
_cell.angle_alpha   90.00
_cell.angle_beta   90.00
_cell.angle_gamma   90.00
#
_symmetry.space_group_name_H-M   'P 1'
#
loop_
_entity.id
_entity.type
_entity.pdbx_description
1 polymer ?
#
loop_
_entity_poly.entity_id
_entity_poly.type
_entity_poly.pdbx_seq_one_letter_code
_entity_poly.pdbx_strand_id
1 'polypeptide(L)'
;MNADFLSAIGSSWQFSPSILFALFVSGWIYFRGWRNLRQRGSNRFPVWRLAAFCGALLTIFVALQSPLDALAPFSFQIHMVQHLLLMIVAPPLVWLAAPELPLLIGLPKWLRDEWIRPFARWRRLRQALAWLFRPQVTWIAFTATLWIWHAPACYQLALESGFWHRVEHAMFLTASLLFWHPVMQPFPLRTTYSRWLLVPYLFLAGVQGTILSGILTFSPRVLYPHYAAAPNLWNMTPLDDQSLAGAVMWIPTSLAYVIALFWIVAEQMSSSKAIAKRSRNPQSVTPARRLPKPLGPPQSIWARLFERRAVRMTLRWVMFTLAALIIIDGLLGPQISALNLAGVAPWIHWRAILVISLIVGGNFFCAVCPFTVLRGVAKKFNLQYSFPKSLQNKWPAVALLTCFFWAYEAFSLWDRPAWTALIVIGFFVVALLFDLLFAQAPFCKYVCPIGQFNFVQSLVSPSEVAVRSPDVCAGCRTRDCLAGNEQTAGCQLSLFVPKKQGNLDCTFCLDCADACPHQNITLVQLRPGIDLVSDAARSGVGRYSQRLDLAALIVVLLFAALLNAAWMTAPLVNLEEALTAVLGWGRLPIVTIGMLLGLLAAPWLLMQLLGKATLAKVDETADWRAPVMRFAPALIPLGLGMWLAHYSFHLFTSADSLLWATQRMANDHLATNFLIGGGVCSCCTAGSIAWLLPLELLFLDVGLCMSLWAAYRIAQREHSSSQVALRTFAPWAIFLVLFFVACIWVLLQPMEMRGAYVAGL
;
A
#
# COMPACT_ATOMS: atom_id res chain seq x y z
N MET A 1 9.42 41.69 -23.36
CA MET A 1 10.79 41.14 -23.17
C MET A 1 11.75 42.07 -23.87
N ASN A 2 12.56 42.83 -23.13
CA ASN A 2 13.49 43.83 -23.69
C ASN A 2 14.66 43.15 -24.43
N ALA A 3 15.19 43.79 -25.46
CA ALA A 3 16.36 43.31 -26.22
C ALA A 3 17.57 43.04 -25.32
N ASP A 4 17.72 43.80 -24.24
CA ASP A 4 18.77 43.62 -23.23
C ASP A 4 18.67 42.27 -22.51
N PHE A 5 17.47 41.79 -22.22
CA PHE A 5 17.24 40.50 -21.57
C PHE A 5 17.67 39.33 -22.47
N LEU A 6 17.39 39.40 -23.77
CA LEU A 6 17.84 38.39 -24.74
C LEU A 6 19.37 38.43 -24.93
N SER A 7 19.98 39.62 -24.90
CA SER A 7 21.44 39.77 -24.96
C SER A 7 22.15 39.25 -23.69
N ALA A 8 21.54 39.42 -22.52
CA ALA A 8 22.02 38.90 -21.23
C ALA A 8 21.90 37.37 -21.15
N ILE A 9 20.82 36.80 -21.70
CA ILE A 9 20.67 35.34 -21.85
C ILE A 9 21.72 34.79 -22.83
N GLY A 10 21.98 35.50 -23.94
CA GLY A 10 22.98 35.09 -24.93
C GLY A 10 24.42 35.08 -24.38
N SER A 11 24.76 36.04 -23.52
CA SER A 11 26.11 36.18 -22.93
C SER A 11 26.36 35.32 -21.69
N SER A 12 25.31 34.77 -21.05
CA SER A 12 25.40 33.92 -19.85
C SER A 12 25.63 32.43 -20.13
N TRP A 13 25.77 32.03 -21.41
CA TRP A 13 26.17 30.67 -21.77
C TRP A 13 27.63 30.40 -21.39
N GLN A 14 27.85 29.34 -20.63
CA GLN A 14 29.18 28.93 -20.20
C GLN A 14 29.60 27.67 -20.96
N PHE A 15 30.64 27.79 -21.78
CA PHE A 15 31.18 26.68 -22.56
C PHE A 15 32.44 26.12 -21.91
N SER A 16 32.27 25.22 -20.96
CA SER A 16 33.36 24.47 -20.33
C SER A 16 33.92 23.43 -21.31
N PRO A 17 35.21 23.53 -21.70
CA PRO A 17 35.80 22.61 -22.67
C PRO A 17 35.76 21.14 -22.23
N SER A 18 35.84 20.87 -20.92
CA SER A 18 35.84 19.50 -20.38
C SER A 18 34.48 18.82 -20.51
N ILE A 19 33.39 19.55 -20.25
CA ILE A 19 32.02 19.03 -20.37
C ILE A 19 31.67 18.81 -21.83
N LEU A 20 31.95 19.80 -22.70
CA LEU A 20 31.75 19.67 -24.15
C LEU A 20 32.51 18.48 -24.73
N PHE A 21 33.77 18.31 -24.34
CA PHE A 21 34.58 17.17 -24.77
C PHE A 21 33.98 15.84 -24.31
N ALA A 22 33.55 15.72 -23.04
CA ALA A 22 32.93 14.51 -22.52
C ALA A 22 31.61 14.17 -23.24
N LEU A 23 30.75 15.17 -23.48
CA LEU A 23 29.50 15.00 -24.20
C LEU A 23 29.73 14.60 -25.67
N PHE A 24 30.70 15.24 -26.34
CA PHE A 24 31.04 14.93 -27.73
C PHE A 24 31.61 13.52 -27.86
N VAL A 25 32.59 13.16 -27.02
CA VAL A 25 33.21 11.83 -27.03
C VAL A 25 32.19 10.74 -26.74
N SER A 26 31.33 10.92 -25.73
CA SER A 26 30.30 9.94 -25.39
C SER A 26 29.27 9.79 -26.52
N GLY A 27 28.82 10.90 -27.11
CA GLY A 27 27.95 10.93 -28.30
C GLY A 27 28.57 10.23 -29.50
N TRP A 28 29.83 10.51 -29.80
CA TRP A 28 30.56 9.93 -30.93
C TRP A 28 30.73 8.41 -30.79
N ILE A 29 31.14 7.95 -29.61
CA ILE A 29 31.30 6.51 -29.31
C ILE A 29 29.96 5.81 -29.45
N TYR A 30 28.89 6.36 -28.85
CA TYR A 30 27.55 5.76 -28.94
C TYR A 30 27.06 5.70 -30.39
N PHE A 31 27.19 6.79 -31.17
CA PHE A 31 26.78 6.85 -32.57
C PHE A 31 27.51 5.81 -33.43
N ARG A 32 28.84 5.69 -33.26
CA ARG A 32 29.64 4.68 -33.95
C ARG A 32 29.18 3.26 -33.63
N GLY A 33 28.90 2.97 -32.35
CA GLY A 33 28.40 1.68 -31.91
C GLY A 33 27.01 1.35 -32.45
N TRP A 34 26.10 2.33 -32.40
CA TRP A 34 24.75 2.24 -32.95
C TRP A 34 24.77 1.98 -34.46
N ARG A 35 25.60 2.72 -35.23
CA ARG A 35 25.75 2.54 -36.68
C ARG A 35 26.24 1.13 -37.01
N ASN A 36 27.24 0.64 -36.30
CA ASN A 36 27.77 -0.72 -36.48
C ASN A 36 26.73 -1.80 -36.17
N LEU A 37 25.91 -1.62 -35.13
CA LEU A 37 24.82 -2.54 -34.78
C LEU A 37 23.71 -2.55 -35.83
N ARG A 38 23.37 -1.38 -36.39
CA ARG A 38 22.36 -1.25 -37.44
C ARG A 38 22.82 -1.86 -38.76
N GLN A 39 24.09 -1.66 -39.13
CA GLN A 39 24.70 -2.27 -40.32
C GLN A 39 24.75 -3.80 -40.24
N ARG A 40 24.79 -4.38 -39.04
CA ARG A 40 24.72 -5.83 -38.79
C ARG A 40 23.29 -6.39 -38.75
N GLY A 41 22.28 -5.61 -39.17
CA GLY A 41 20.89 -6.05 -39.26
C GLY A 41 20.13 -6.12 -37.92
N SER A 42 20.61 -5.44 -36.86
CA SER A 42 19.91 -5.46 -35.57
C SER A 42 18.68 -4.55 -35.56
N ASN A 43 17.48 -5.12 -35.70
CA ASN A 43 16.21 -4.39 -35.53
C ASN A 43 15.95 -3.92 -34.08
N ARG A 44 16.82 -4.27 -33.12
CA ARG A 44 16.67 -3.91 -31.70
C ARG A 44 17.18 -2.51 -31.36
N PHE A 45 17.90 -1.85 -32.25
CA PHE A 45 18.44 -0.50 -32.07
C PHE A 45 17.88 0.49 -33.11
N PRO A 46 16.57 0.79 -33.07
CA PRO A 46 15.94 1.77 -33.95
C PRO A 46 16.44 3.20 -33.71
N VAL A 47 16.14 4.11 -34.65
CA VAL A 47 16.60 5.52 -34.62
C VAL A 47 16.15 6.26 -33.36
N TRP A 48 14.99 5.93 -32.78
CA TRP A 48 14.53 6.59 -31.56
C TRP A 48 15.48 6.38 -30.36
N ARG A 49 16.24 5.28 -30.31
CA ARG A 49 17.26 5.06 -29.26
C ARG A 49 18.48 5.96 -29.43
N LEU A 50 18.79 6.33 -30.66
CA LEU A 50 19.80 7.35 -30.93
C LEU A 50 19.28 8.73 -30.51
N ALA A 51 18.03 9.06 -30.89
CA ALA A 51 17.38 10.30 -30.47
C ALA A 51 17.29 10.43 -28.95
N ALA A 52 16.96 9.36 -28.22
CA ALA A 52 16.94 9.33 -26.76
C ALA A 52 18.32 9.61 -26.14
N PHE A 53 19.39 9.03 -26.70
CA PHE A 53 20.74 9.29 -26.22
C PHE A 53 21.19 10.73 -26.50
N CYS A 54 20.95 11.24 -27.72
CA CYS A 54 21.24 12.64 -28.05
C CYS A 54 20.41 13.60 -27.20
N GLY A 55 19.15 13.27 -26.93
CA GLY A 55 18.28 14.01 -26.01
C GLY A 55 18.85 14.04 -24.59
N ALA A 56 19.36 12.92 -24.08
CA ALA A 56 20.01 12.88 -22.77
C ALA A 56 21.26 13.78 -22.71
N LEU A 57 22.12 13.74 -23.74
CA LEU A 57 23.31 14.60 -23.82
C LEU A 57 22.92 16.08 -23.93
N LEU A 58 21.87 16.40 -24.68
CA LEU A 58 21.33 17.75 -24.78
C LEU A 58 20.78 18.22 -23.42
N THR A 59 20.06 17.38 -22.69
CA THR A 59 19.58 17.70 -21.34
C THR A 59 20.74 18.00 -20.39
N ILE A 60 21.81 17.19 -20.41
CA ILE A 60 23.00 17.43 -19.58
C ILE A 60 23.70 18.73 -20.01
N PHE A 61 23.80 18.98 -21.31
CA PHE A 61 24.34 20.23 -21.83
C PHE A 61 23.53 21.44 -21.36
N VAL A 62 22.21 21.41 -21.49
CA VAL A 62 21.33 22.49 -21.03
C VAL A 62 21.45 22.66 -19.52
N ALA A 63 21.47 21.59 -18.74
CA ALA A 63 21.62 21.70 -17.29
C ALA A 63 22.95 22.34 -16.87
N LEU A 64 24.07 22.00 -17.53
CA LEU A 64 25.41 22.40 -17.06
C LEU A 64 26.03 23.59 -17.78
N GLN A 65 25.53 23.99 -18.96
CA GLN A 65 26.18 24.98 -19.84
C GLN A 65 25.27 26.13 -20.23
N SER A 66 23.96 25.99 -19.98
CA SER A 66 23.00 27.05 -20.26
C SER A 66 23.00 28.10 -19.14
N PRO A 67 22.31 29.24 -19.34
CA PRO A 67 22.13 30.26 -18.32
C PRO A 67 21.53 29.76 -17.01
N LEU A 68 20.95 28.55 -16.96
CA LEU A 68 20.52 27.90 -15.72
C LEU A 68 21.66 27.81 -14.70
N ASP A 69 22.87 27.41 -15.12
CA ASP A 69 24.03 27.30 -14.23
C ASP A 69 24.52 28.67 -13.75
N ALA A 70 24.46 29.68 -14.62
CA ALA A 70 24.83 31.05 -14.27
C ALA A 70 23.83 31.72 -13.32
N LEU A 71 22.55 31.34 -13.39
CA LEU A 71 21.47 31.90 -12.58
C LEU A 71 21.20 31.11 -11.28
N ALA A 72 21.68 29.86 -11.19
CA ALA A 72 21.48 28.98 -10.03
C ALA A 72 22.00 29.52 -8.67
N PRO A 73 23.09 30.31 -8.59
CA PRO A 73 23.49 30.96 -7.34
C PRO A 73 22.53 32.06 -6.88
N PHE A 74 21.76 32.63 -7.80
CA PHE A 74 20.91 33.79 -7.54
C PHE A 74 19.43 33.42 -7.30
N SER A 75 19.01 32.23 -7.72
CA SER A 75 17.65 31.75 -7.51
C SER A 75 17.61 30.25 -7.24
N PHE A 76 16.99 29.90 -6.12
CA PHE A 76 16.85 28.54 -5.64
C PHE A 76 15.95 27.70 -6.55
N GLN A 77 14.85 28.24 -7.08
CA GLN A 77 14.00 27.48 -8.00
C GLN A 77 14.74 27.09 -9.29
N ILE A 78 15.62 27.97 -9.81
CA ILE A 78 16.42 27.71 -11.02
C ILE A 78 17.44 26.62 -10.72
N HIS A 79 18.10 26.70 -9.57
CA HIS A 79 18.99 25.67 -9.08
C HIS A 79 18.26 24.31 -8.98
N MET A 80 17.02 24.28 -8.48
CA MET A 80 16.21 23.06 -8.45
C MET A 80 15.88 22.55 -9.86
N VAL A 81 15.57 23.42 -10.83
CA VAL A 81 15.37 23.00 -12.22
C VAL A 81 16.63 22.31 -12.76
N GLN A 82 17.82 22.86 -12.48
CA GLN A 82 19.10 22.27 -12.88
C GLN A 82 19.28 20.85 -12.31
N HIS A 83 19.03 20.66 -11.01
CA HIS A 83 19.05 19.35 -10.37
C HIS A 83 18.03 18.38 -10.99
N LEU A 84 16.81 18.81 -11.26
CA LEU A 84 15.78 17.97 -11.85
C LEU A 84 16.14 17.49 -13.27
N LEU A 85 16.74 18.34 -14.09
CA LEU A 85 17.20 17.93 -15.42
C LEU A 85 18.24 16.79 -15.32
N LEU A 86 19.16 16.87 -14.37
CA LEU A 86 20.20 15.85 -14.13
C LEU A 86 19.67 14.59 -13.45
N MET A 87 18.57 14.69 -12.68
CA MET A 87 18.05 13.58 -11.88
C MET A 87 16.88 12.85 -12.54
N ILE A 88 15.89 13.53 -13.09
CA ILE A 88 14.65 12.88 -13.55
C ILE A 88 14.45 12.94 -15.07
N VAL A 89 15.25 13.70 -15.81
CA VAL A 89 15.15 13.77 -17.28
C VAL A 89 16.31 13.05 -17.97
N ALA A 90 17.56 13.44 -17.71
CA ALA A 90 18.71 12.85 -18.39
C ALA A 90 18.89 11.34 -18.13
N PRO A 91 18.85 10.83 -16.88
CA PRO A 91 19.14 9.42 -16.60
C PRO A 91 18.14 8.43 -17.23
N PRO A 92 16.80 8.67 -17.16
CA PRO A 92 15.82 7.91 -17.93
C PRO A 92 16.13 7.82 -19.43
N LEU A 93 16.45 8.95 -20.06
CA LEU A 93 16.77 9.02 -21.49
C LEU A 93 18.05 8.25 -21.83
N VAL A 94 19.09 8.33 -20.98
CA VAL A 94 20.32 7.52 -21.11
C VAL A 94 19.97 6.04 -21.11
N TRP A 95 19.14 5.57 -20.17
CA TRP A 95 18.82 4.14 -20.08
C TRP A 95 17.86 3.64 -21.15
N LEU A 96 16.91 4.46 -21.61
CA LEU A 96 16.04 4.16 -22.74
C LEU A 96 16.83 3.90 -24.04
N ALA A 97 17.98 4.56 -24.19
CA ALA A 97 18.90 4.33 -25.30
C ALA A 97 19.57 2.92 -25.26
N ALA A 98 19.54 2.23 -24.11
CA ALA A 98 20.26 0.98 -23.85
C ALA A 98 21.76 1.09 -24.19
N PRO A 99 22.51 1.94 -23.45
CA PRO A 99 23.82 2.45 -23.86
C PRO A 99 24.95 1.43 -23.72
N GLU A 100 24.74 0.38 -22.94
CA GLU A 100 25.73 -0.64 -22.61
C GLU A 100 26.39 -1.25 -23.86
N LEU A 101 25.57 -1.73 -24.81
CA LEU A 101 26.09 -2.42 -26.00
C LEU A 101 26.62 -1.46 -27.07
N PRO A 102 25.93 -0.35 -27.44
CA PRO A 102 26.48 0.63 -28.37
C PRO A 102 27.78 1.26 -27.87
N LEU A 103 27.89 1.65 -26.59
CA LEU A 103 29.13 2.24 -26.08
C LEU A 103 30.30 1.24 -26.16
N LEU A 104 30.08 -0.02 -25.78
CA LEU A 104 31.11 -1.07 -25.87
C LEU A 104 31.56 -1.36 -27.32
N ILE A 105 30.64 -1.35 -28.28
CA ILE A 105 30.95 -1.62 -29.70
C ILE A 105 31.57 -0.39 -30.39
N GLY A 106 31.20 0.81 -29.93
CA GLY A 106 31.70 2.08 -30.46
C GLY A 106 33.16 2.37 -30.12
N LEU A 107 33.67 1.75 -29.05
CA LEU A 107 35.06 1.89 -28.63
C LEU A 107 36.06 1.33 -29.66
N PRO A 108 37.27 1.92 -29.78
CA PRO A 108 38.37 1.35 -30.57
C PRO A 108 38.67 -0.10 -30.17
N LYS A 109 39.03 -0.95 -31.13
CA LYS A 109 39.25 -2.39 -30.89
C LYS A 109 40.31 -2.64 -29.80
N TRP A 110 41.44 -1.92 -29.85
CA TRP A 110 42.52 -2.03 -28.85
C TRP A 110 42.01 -1.72 -27.44
N LEU A 111 41.33 -0.58 -27.24
CA LEU A 111 40.80 -0.18 -25.93
C LEU A 111 39.72 -1.15 -25.41
N ARG A 112 38.85 -1.64 -26.29
CA ARG A 112 37.82 -2.60 -25.92
C ARG A 112 38.40 -3.96 -25.52
N ASP A 113 39.32 -4.49 -26.33
CA ASP A 113 39.77 -5.87 -26.23
C ASP A 113 40.94 -6.04 -25.24
N GLU A 114 41.82 -5.04 -25.12
CA GLU A 114 42.99 -5.08 -24.22
C GLU A 114 42.72 -4.49 -22.84
N TRP A 115 41.87 -3.46 -22.73
CA TRP A 115 41.58 -2.82 -21.44
C TRP A 115 40.23 -3.27 -20.88
N ILE A 116 39.14 -3.01 -21.60
CA ILE A 116 37.79 -3.14 -21.02
C ILE A 116 37.37 -4.61 -20.81
N ARG A 117 37.66 -5.51 -21.76
CA ARG A 117 37.30 -6.93 -21.65
C ARG A 117 37.95 -7.65 -20.46
N PRO A 118 39.26 -7.49 -20.18
CA PRO A 118 39.88 -8.07 -18.99
C PRO A 118 39.24 -7.60 -17.68
N PHE A 119 38.99 -6.29 -17.53
CA PHE A 119 38.30 -5.75 -16.36
C PHE A 119 36.86 -6.28 -16.24
N ALA A 120 36.11 -6.33 -17.33
CA ALA A 120 34.73 -6.85 -17.33
C ALA A 120 34.65 -8.35 -16.97
N ARG A 121 35.72 -9.12 -17.23
CA ARG A 121 35.82 -10.54 -16.85
C ARG A 121 36.26 -10.75 -15.40
N TRP A 122 36.78 -9.72 -14.73
CA TRP A 122 37.23 -9.81 -13.35
C TRP A 122 36.06 -10.09 -12.40
N ARG A 123 36.10 -11.26 -11.73
CA ARG A 123 35.00 -11.74 -10.89
C ARG A 123 34.64 -10.77 -9.76
N ARG A 124 35.65 -10.16 -9.10
CA ARG A 124 35.44 -9.23 -7.98
C ARG A 124 34.76 -7.94 -8.44
N LEU A 125 35.25 -7.34 -9.54
CA LEU A 125 34.65 -6.13 -10.11
C LEU A 125 33.19 -6.38 -10.53
N ARG A 126 32.91 -7.51 -11.19
CA ARG A 126 31.55 -7.90 -11.56
C ARG A 126 30.64 -8.12 -10.35
N GLN A 127 31.15 -8.72 -9.26
CA GLN A 127 30.39 -8.87 -8.02
C GLN A 127 30.12 -7.52 -7.34
N ALA A 128 31.10 -6.62 -7.33
CA ALA A 128 30.95 -5.27 -6.79
C ALA A 128 29.93 -4.45 -7.59
N LEU A 129 30.01 -4.45 -8.93
CA LEU A 129 29.03 -3.81 -9.80
C LEU A 129 27.64 -4.44 -9.62
N ALA A 130 27.55 -5.78 -9.59
CA ALA A 130 26.27 -6.45 -9.35
C ALA A 130 25.67 -6.16 -7.97
N TRP A 131 26.50 -5.82 -6.97
CA TRP A 131 26.05 -5.34 -5.66
C TRP A 131 25.60 -3.87 -5.72
N LEU A 132 26.37 -3.01 -6.38
CA LEU A 132 26.08 -1.57 -6.53
C LEU A 132 24.76 -1.34 -7.27
N PHE A 133 24.47 -2.14 -8.30
CA PHE A 133 23.23 -2.08 -9.08
C PHE A 133 22.04 -2.86 -8.46
N ARG A 134 22.15 -3.32 -7.21
CA ARG A 134 20.98 -3.89 -6.50
C ARG A 134 19.98 -2.78 -6.17
N PRO A 135 18.66 -3.01 -6.33
CA PRO A 135 17.64 -2.00 -6.05
C PRO A 135 17.77 -1.34 -4.67
N GLN A 136 18.10 -2.11 -3.63
CA GLN A 136 18.24 -1.54 -2.28
C GLN A 136 19.42 -0.57 -2.20
N VAL A 137 20.55 -0.91 -2.82
CA VAL A 137 21.77 -0.09 -2.78
C VAL A 137 21.59 1.16 -3.63
N THR A 138 21.01 1.03 -4.82
CA THR A 138 20.74 2.19 -5.69
C THR A 138 19.72 3.15 -5.06
N TRP A 139 18.69 2.62 -4.38
CA TRP A 139 17.73 3.44 -3.65
C TRP A 139 18.40 4.21 -2.52
N ILE A 140 19.17 3.52 -1.66
CA ILE A 140 19.87 4.14 -0.54
C ILE A 140 20.87 5.19 -1.03
N ALA A 141 21.63 4.90 -2.08
CA ALA A 141 22.58 5.85 -2.65
C ALA A 141 21.89 7.11 -3.17
N PHE A 142 20.75 6.96 -3.85
CA PHE A 142 19.95 8.07 -4.35
C PHE A 142 19.38 8.93 -3.21
N THR A 143 18.72 8.30 -2.24
CA THR A 143 18.16 8.98 -1.08
C THR A 143 19.24 9.66 -0.24
N ALA A 144 20.35 8.98 0.04
CA ALA A 144 21.46 9.58 0.78
C ALA A 144 22.04 10.79 0.06
N THR A 145 22.25 10.71 -1.26
CA THR A 145 22.74 11.83 -2.08
C THR A 145 21.79 13.02 -2.00
N LEU A 146 20.48 12.77 -2.15
CA LEU A 146 19.45 13.81 -2.04
C LEU A 146 19.51 14.52 -0.69
N TRP A 147 19.48 13.79 0.41
CA TRP A 147 19.44 14.37 1.75
C TRP A 147 20.75 15.03 2.18
N ILE A 148 21.90 14.47 1.80
CA ILE A 148 23.22 15.05 2.12
C ILE A 148 23.36 16.42 1.49
N TRP A 149 23.03 16.56 0.21
CA TRP A 149 23.21 17.83 -0.51
C TRP A 149 22.14 18.87 -0.15
N HIS A 150 20.96 18.48 0.31
CA HIS A 150 19.96 19.40 0.84
C HIS A 150 20.13 19.68 2.35
N ALA A 151 21.19 19.18 2.99
CA ALA A 151 21.55 19.63 4.32
C ALA A 151 22.13 21.04 4.24
N PRO A 152 21.73 22.00 5.10
CA PRO A 152 22.14 23.40 4.99
C PRO A 152 23.65 23.62 4.83
N ALA A 153 24.47 22.88 5.58
CA ALA A 153 25.94 23.00 5.53
C ALA A 153 26.53 22.53 4.19
N CYS A 154 26.06 21.40 3.65
CA CYS A 154 26.54 20.85 2.38
C CYS A 154 26.06 21.69 1.20
N TYR A 155 24.81 22.14 1.25
CA TYR A 155 24.22 23.00 0.23
C TYR A 155 24.97 24.33 0.12
N GLN A 156 25.28 24.94 1.27
CA GLN A 156 26.05 26.18 1.32
C GLN A 156 27.48 25.97 0.81
N LEU A 157 28.13 24.86 1.17
CA LEU A 157 29.45 24.49 0.66
C LEU A 157 29.47 24.35 -0.88
N ALA A 158 28.41 23.80 -1.47
CA ALA A 158 28.28 23.69 -2.91
C ALA A 158 28.19 25.08 -3.57
N LEU A 159 27.37 25.98 -3.02
CA LEU A 159 27.20 27.33 -3.56
C LEU A 159 28.45 28.21 -3.43
N GLU A 160 29.23 28.03 -2.36
CA GLU A 160 30.43 28.84 -2.09
C GLU A 160 31.68 28.34 -2.85
N SER A 161 31.68 27.07 -3.27
CA SER A 161 32.83 26.47 -3.96
C SER A 161 32.40 25.75 -5.24
N GLY A 162 32.84 26.26 -6.39
CA GLY A 162 32.61 25.63 -7.69
C GLY A 162 33.17 24.21 -7.83
N PHE A 163 34.14 23.78 -7.00
CA PHE A 163 34.56 22.37 -6.96
C PHE A 163 33.47 21.49 -6.37
N TRP A 164 33.01 21.79 -5.16
CA TRP A 164 31.93 21.08 -4.48
C TRP A 164 30.60 21.13 -5.24
N HIS A 165 30.29 22.24 -5.92
CA HIS A 165 29.14 22.32 -6.84
C HIS A 165 29.23 21.27 -7.97
N ARG A 166 30.42 21.08 -8.57
CA ARG A 166 30.61 20.03 -9.58
C ARG A 166 30.53 18.62 -8.99
N VAL A 167 31.01 18.43 -7.75
CA VAL A 167 30.89 17.15 -7.05
C VAL A 167 29.43 16.82 -6.77
N GLU A 168 28.65 17.80 -6.32
CA GLU A 168 27.21 17.69 -6.13
C GLU A 168 26.49 17.25 -7.43
N HIS A 169 26.69 17.98 -8.53
CA HIS A 169 26.13 17.61 -9.83
C HIS A 169 26.55 16.21 -10.29
N ALA A 170 27.82 15.84 -10.10
CA ALA A 170 28.31 14.50 -10.43
C ALA A 170 27.64 13.42 -9.57
N MET A 171 27.45 13.68 -8.27
CA MET A 171 26.75 12.77 -7.37
C MET A 171 25.28 12.63 -7.75
N PHE A 172 24.56 13.71 -8.04
CA PHE A 172 23.18 13.66 -8.48
C PHE A 172 23.00 12.87 -9.77
N LEU A 173 23.82 13.14 -10.78
CA LEU A 173 23.78 12.41 -12.05
C LEU A 173 24.10 10.92 -11.84
N THR A 174 25.16 10.62 -11.09
CA THR A 174 25.61 9.23 -10.87
C THR A 174 24.60 8.44 -10.04
N ALA A 175 24.15 8.99 -8.91
CA ALA A 175 23.17 8.35 -8.04
C ALA A 175 21.85 8.15 -8.77
N SER A 176 21.45 9.10 -9.63
CA SER A 176 20.24 8.96 -10.42
C SER A 176 20.38 7.94 -11.57
N LEU A 177 21.52 7.86 -12.24
CA LEU A 177 21.82 6.78 -13.19
C LEU A 177 21.73 5.41 -12.51
N LEU A 178 22.26 5.28 -11.29
CA LEU A 178 22.09 4.06 -10.49
C LEU A 178 20.61 3.80 -10.15
N PHE A 179 19.87 4.83 -9.75
CA PHE A 179 18.46 4.73 -9.37
C PHE A 179 17.54 4.29 -10.52
N TRP A 180 17.72 4.84 -11.71
CA TRP A 180 16.86 4.55 -12.86
C TRP A 180 17.20 3.23 -13.56
N HIS A 181 18.39 2.67 -13.32
CA HIS A 181 18.81 1.43 -13.96
C HIS A 181 17.90 0.23 -13.63
N PRO A 182 17.56 -0.08 -12.35
CA PRO A 182 16.58 -1.11 -12.00
C PRO A 182 15.19 -0.91 -12.61
N VAL A 183 14.79 0.35 -12.81
CA VAL A 183 13.49 0.77 -13.34
C VAL A 183 13.40 0.51 -14.85
N MET A 184 14.42 0.92 -15.60
CA MET A 184 14.45 0.85 -17.06
C MET A 184 14.85 -0.53 -17.61
N GLN A 185 15.66 -1.29 -16.86
CA GLN A 185 16.16 -2.62 -17.27
C GLN A 185 16.72 -2.66 -18.71
N PRO A 186 17.76 -1.86 -19.00
CA PRO A 186 18.35 -1.77 -20.33
C PRO A 186 18.85 -3.15 -20.83
N PHE A 187 18.73 -3.39 -22.13
CA PHE A 187 19.28 -4.58 -22.78
C PHE A 187 20.82 -4.48 -22.86
N PRO A 188 21.60 -5.56 -22.63
CA PRO A 188 21.21 -6.98 -22.51
C PRO A 188 20.89 -7.49 -21.09
N LEU A 189 20.79 -6.62 -20.08
CA LEU A 189 20.59 -7.08 -18.71
C LEU A 189 19.28 -7.86 -18.53
N ARG A 190 19.36 -8.95 -17.75
CA ARG A 190 18.19 -9.70 -17.26
C ARG A 190 18.26 -9.75 -15.75
N THR A 191 17.31 -9.10 -15.09
CA THR A 191 17.27 -9.06 -13.62
C THR A 191 16.80 -10.39 -13.05
N THR A 192 17.37 -10.81 -11.92
CA THR A 192 16.97 -12.02 -11.19
C THR A 192 15.88 -11.77 -10.15
N TYR A 193 15.57 -10.50 -9.85
CA TYR A 193 14.55 -10.09 -8.90
C TYR A 193 13.22 -9.76 -9.58
N SER A 194 12.13 -9.88 -8.81
CA SER A 194 10.77 -9.57 -9.27
C SER A 194 10.61 -8.07 -9.54
N ARG A 195 10.07 -7.71 -10.71
CA ARG A 195 9.75 -6.31 -11.05
C ARG A 195 8.72 -5.68 -10.11
N TRP A 196 7.96 -6.49 -9.36
CA TRP A 196 7.05 -5.97 -8.32
C TRP A 196 7.79 -5.25 -7.18
N LEU A 197 9.06 -5.56 -6.93
CA LEU A 197 9.89 -4.83 -5.97
C LEU A 197 10.05 -3.34 -6.36
N LEU A 198 9.87 -3.00 -7.64
CA LEU A 198 9.99 -1.62 -8.13
C LEU A 198 8.80 -0.73 -7.72
N VAL A 199 7.66 -1.33 -7.34
CA VAL A 199 6.49 -0.59 -6.83
C VAL A 199 6.80 0.08 -5.49
N PRO A 200 7.15 -0.66 -4.41
CA PRO A 200 7.56 -0.03 -3.15
C PRO A 200 8.85 0.80 -3.31
N TYR A 201 9.75 0.44 -4.23
CA TYR A 201 10.96 1.23 -4.53
C TYR A 201 10.64 2.66 -5.01
N LEU A 202 9.79 2.79 -6.03
CA LEU A 202 9.37 4.09 -6.57
C LEU A 202 8.47 4.83 -5.58
N PHE A 203 7.58 4.11 -4.89
CA PHE A 203 6.71 4.68 -3.87
C PHE A 203 7.52 5.30 -2.72
N LEU A 204 8.46 4.54 -2.12
CA LEU A 204 9.30 5.06 -1.03
C LEU A 204 10.21 6.20 -1.50
N ALA A 205 10.68 6.18 -2.75
CA ALA A 205 11.42 7.30 -3.34
C ALA A 205 10.55 8.56 -3.47
N GLY A 206 9.26 8.39 -3.81
CA GLY A 206 8.28 9.46 -3.81
C GLY A 206 7.99 9.99 -2.41
N VAL A 207 7.74 9.12 -1.43
CA VAL A 207 7.47 9.51 -0.03
C VAL A 207 8.61 10.36 0.53
N GLN A 208 9.86 9.90 0.45
CA GLN A 208 10.99 10.66 0.97
C GLN A 208 11.21 11.99 0.22
N GLY A 209 10.92 12.02 -1.09
CA GLY A 209 11.02 13.22 -1.91
C GLY A 209 9.97 14.25 -1.52
N THR A 210 8.72 13.81 -1.32
CA THR A 210 7.62 14.63 -0.82
C THR A 210 7.92 15.20 0.57
N ILE A 211 8.53 14.42 1.47
CA ILE A 211 8.94 14.91 2.79
C ILE A 211 9.96 16.05 2.63
N LEU A 212 11.02 15.84 1.84
CA LEU A 212 12.04 16.86 1.64
C LEU A 212 11.47 18.11 0.96
N SER A 213 10.66 17.96 -0.09
CA SER A 213 9.98 19.07 -0.75
C SER A 213 9.02 19.81 0.17
N GLY A 214 8.27 19.10 1.01
CA GLY A 214 7.38 19.70 2.00
C GLY A 214 8.14 20.52 3.04
N ILE A 215 9.31 20.05 3.50
CA ILE A 215 10.20 20.82 4.38
C ILE A 215 10.62 22.14 3.71
N LEU A 216 10.97 22.12 2.43
CA LEU A 216 11.36 23.32 1.69
C LEU A 216 10.16 24.27 1.50
N THR A 217 9.02 23.72 1.03
CA THR A 217 7.82 24.50 0.67
C THR A 217 7.13 25.15 1.86
N PHE A 218 7.06 24.46 3.00
CA PHE A 218 6.30 24.92 4.16
C PHE A 218 7.19 25.45 5.30
N SER A 219 8.49 25.62 5.08
CA SER A 219 9.35 26.19 6.11
C SER A 219 9.01 27.66 6.36
N PRO A 220 8.81 28.10 7.61
CA PRO A 220 8.58 29.51 7.92
C PRO A 220 9.87 30.35 7.91
N ARG A 221 11.02 29.73 7.64
CA ARG A 221 12.34 30.39 7.63
C ARG A 221 13.13 30.04 6.36
N VAL A 222 14.00 30.95 5.96
CA VAL A 222 14.98 30.71 4.89
C VAL A 222 16.00 29.70 5.39
N LEU A 223 16.06 28.53 4.77
CA LEU A 223 16.91 27.41 5.17
C LEU A 223 18.35 27.57 4.68
N TYR A 224 18.55 28.31 3.58
CA TYR A 224 19.85 28.53 2.94
C TYR A 224 20.18 30.02 2.94
N PRO A 225 21.03 30.49 3.88
CA PRO A 225 21.35 31.91 4.04
C PRO A 225 21.94 32.58 2.80
N HIS A 226 22.58 31.82 1.90
CA HIS A 226 23.14 32.32 0.64
C HIS A 226 22.10 33.10 -0.19
N TYR A 227 20.86 32.59 -0.30
CA TYR A 227 19.81 33.25 -1.07
C TYR A 227 19.21 34.48 -0.39
N ALA A 228 19.41 34.62 0.93
CA ALA A 228 19.04 35.87 1.63
C ALA A 228 20.02 37.01 1.31
N ALA A 229 21.27 36.68 1.00
CA ALA A 229 22.31 37.63 0.61
C ALA A 229 22.41 37.86 -0.91
N ALA A 230 21.80 36.98 -1.72
CA ALA A 230 21.85 37.06 -3.17
C ALA A 230 20.98 38.22 -3.71
N PRO A 231 21.41 38.86 -4.82
CA PRO A 231 20.58 39.81 -5.56
C PRO A 231 19.20 39.21 -5.91
N ASN A 232 18.15 39.97 -5.62
CA ASN A 232 16.79 39.52 -5.85
C ASN A 232 16.46 39.49 -7.35
N LEU A 233 16.32 38.28 -7.90
CA LEU A 233 15.77 38.07 -9.23
C LEU A 233 14.24 38.11 -9.16
N TRP A 234 13.63 39.03 -9.91
CA TRP A 234 12.17 39.19 -10.05
C TRP A 234 11.41 39.77 -8.84
N ASN A 235 12.08 40.50 -7.94
CA ASN A 235 11.47 41.08 -6.74
C ASN A 235 10.74 40.04 -5.85
N MET A 236 11.17 38.79 -5.88
CA MET A 236 10.58 37.70 -5.10
C MET A 236 11.32 37.54 -3.78
N THR A 237 10.62 37.32 -2.66
CA THR A 237 11.32 37.13 -1.38
C THR A 237 12.11 35.82 -1.39
N PRO A 238 13.23 35.69 -0.66
CA PRO A 238 13.97 34.42 -0.57
C PRO A 238 13.12 33.26 -0.02
N LEU A 239 12.12 33.58 0.81
CA LEU A 239 11.18 32.60 1.34
C LEU A 239 10.19 32.10 0.27
N ASP A 240 9.70 33.00 -0.59
CA ASP A 240 8.84 32.64 -1.73
C ASP A 240 9.63 31.82 -2.76
N ASP A 241 10.90 32.19 -3.03
CA ASP A 241 11.78 31.44 -3.93
C ASP A 241 12.05 30.03 -3.43
N GLN A 242 12.29 29.87 -2.13
CA GLN A 242 12.39 28.57 -1.48
C GLN A 242 11.09 27.78 -1.55
N SER A 243 9.95 28.44 -1.33
CA SER A 243 8.65 27.78 -1.36
C SER A 243 8.36 27.21 -2.75
N LEU A 244 8.64 28.00 -3.78
CA LEU A 244 8.52 27.64 -5.19
C LEU A 244 9.56 26.58 -5.59
N ALA A 245 10.79 26.67 -5.11
CA ALA A 245 11.83 25.66 -5.33
C ALA A 245 11.40 24.28 -4.81
N GLY A 246 10.80 24.23 -3.61
CA GLY A 246 10.22 23.01 -3.05
C GLY A 246 9.09 22.44 -3.92
N ALA A 247 8.20 23.30 -4.45
CA ALA A 247 7.11 22.90 -5.33
C ALA A 247 7.61 22.40 -6.71
N VAL A 248 8.60 23.09 -7.28
CA VAL A 248 9.29 22.70 -8.52
C VAL A 248 10.00 21.38 -8.35
N MET A 249 10.59 21.09 -7.18
CA MET A 249 11.15 19.79 -6.87
C MET A 249 10.06 18.72 -6.71
N TRP A 250 8.91 19.05 -6.12
CA TRP A 250 7.88 18.09 -5.76
C TRP A 250 7.09 17.55 -6.96
N ILE A 251 6.51 18.45 -7.77
CA ILE A 251 5.51 18.07 -8.78
C ILE A 251 6.14 17.22 -9.90
N PRO A 252 7.25 17.63 -10.54
CA PRO A 252 7.87 16.89 -11.64
C PRO A 252 8.45 15.55 -11.20
N THR A 253 9.04 15.45 -10.00
CA THR A 253 9.58 14.18 -9.49
C THR A 253 8.46 13.18 -9.21
N SER A 254 7.38 13.62 -8.57
CA SER A 254 6.17 12.82 -8.35
C SER A 254 5.61 12.32 -9.68
N LEU A 255 5.46 13.20 -10.67
CA LEU A 255 4.95 12.84 -11.99
C LEU A 255 5.85 11.80 -12.68
N ALA A 256 7.17 12.00 -12.68
CA ALA A 256 8.12 11.06 -13.26
C ALA A 256 8.03 9.66 -12.62
N TYR A 257 7.92 9.59 -11.29
CA TYR A 257 7.77 8.32 -10.57
C TYR A 257 6.42 7.66 -10.84
N VAL A 258 5.33 8.42 -10.89
CA VAL A 258 3.99 7.90 -11.23
C VAL A 258 3.96 7.35 -12.66
N ILE A 259 4.54 8.06 -13.64
CA ILE A 259 4.64 7.58 -15.03
C ILE A 259 5.42 6.25 -15.08
N ALA A 260 6.57 6.20 -14.41
CA ALA A 260 7.39 4.98 -14.36
C ALA A 260 6.66 3.82 -13.69
N LEU A 261 5.94 4.10 -12.60
CA LEU A 261 5.13 3.12 -11.87
C LEU A 261 4.01 2.57 -12.76
N PHE A 262 3.26 3.46 -13.41
CA PHE A 262 2.19 3.07 -14.34
C PHE A 262 2.73 2.21 -15.47
N TRP A 263 3.86 2.59 -16.07
CA TRP A 263 4.51 1.82 -17.13
C TRP A 263 4.91 0.41 -16.67
N ILE A 264 5.57 0.27 -15.51
CA ILE A 264 5.95 -1.03 -14.94
C ILE A 264 4.71 -1.90 -14.69
N VAL A 265 3.67 -1.32 -14.09
CA VAL A 265 2.41 -2.03 -13.80
C VAL A 265 1.76 -2.50 -15.11
N ALA A 266 1.64 -1.61 -16.12
CA ALA A 266 1.08 -1.94 -17.42
C ALA A 266 1.87 -3.04 -18.16
N GLU A 267 3.21 -2.99 -18.12
CA GLU A 267 4.06 -4.00 -18.76
C GLU A 267 3.92 -5.38 -18.10
N GLN A 268 3.92 -5.44 -16.77
CA GLN A 268 3.70 -6.70 -16.03
C GLN A 268 2.31 -7.28 -16.28
N MET A 269 1.32 -6.40 -16.42
CA MET A 269 -0.05 -6.73 -16.76
C MET A 269 -0.20 -7.29 -18.17
N SER A 270 0.64 -6.86 -19.13
CA SER A 270 0.64 -7.34 -20.52
C SER A 270 1.40 -8.67 -20.68
N SER A 271 2.55 -8.82 -20.00
CA SER A 271 3.38 -10.02 -20.04
C SER A 271 2.66 -11.27 -19.51
N SER A 272 1.71 -11.06 -18.58
CA SER A 272 0.86 -12.13 -18.04
C SER A 272 -0.07 -12.76 -19.09
N LYS A 273 -0.47 -12.02 -20.14
CA LYS A 273 -1.27 -12.57 -21.27
C LYS A 273 -0.45 -13.55 -22.12
N ALA A 274 0.85 -13.30 -22.32
CA ALA A 274 1.72 -14.17 -23.11
C ALA A 274 2.03 -15.50 -22.40
N ILE A 275 2.23 -15.46 -21.07
CA ILE A 275 2.45 -16.66 -20.25
C ILE A 275 1.17 -17.48 -20.12
N ALA A 276 0.01 -16.83 -19.90
CA ALA A 276 -1.29 -17.51 -19.84
C ALA A 276 -1.67 -18.17 -21.18
N LYS A 277 -1.30 -17.57 -22.32
CA LYS A 277 -1.49 -18.16 -23.66
C LYS A 277 -0.59 -19.39 -23.88
N ARG A 278 0.61 -19.42 -23.29
CA ARG A 278 1.54 -20.57 -23.36
C ARG A 278 1.14 -21.73 -22.44
N SER A 279 0.52 -21.42 -21.30
CA SER A 279 -0.03 -22.42 -20.35
C SER A 279 -1.32 -23.10 -20.83
N ARG A 280 -2.01 -22.53 -21.83
CA ARG A 280 -3.24 -23.11 -22.42
C ARG A 280 -2.98 -24.20 -23.46
N ASN A 281 -1.72 -24.46 -23.83
CA ASN A 281 -1.38 -25.54 -24.73
C ASN A 281 -0.86 -26.72 -23.89
N PRO A 282 -1.68 -27.76 -23.62
CA PRO A 282 -1.23 -28.90 -22.84
C PRO A 282 -0.32 -29.74 -23.73
N GLN A 283 0.99 -29.53 -23.61
CA GLN A 283 1.93 -30.53 -24.10
C GLN A 283 1.85 -31.76 -23.19
N SER A 284 1.80 -32.93 -23.81
CA SER A 284 1.71 -34.24 -23.18
C SER A 284 2.79 -34.42 -22.13
N VAL A 285 2.36 -34.84 -20.93
CA VAL A 285 3.21 -35.13 -19.79
C VAL A 285 3.98 -36.43 -20.08
N THR A 286 5.29 -36.31 -20.27
CA THR A 286 6.22 -37.45 -20.24
C THR A 286 6.56 -37.81 -18.79
N PRO A 287 6.83 -39.09 -18.45
CA PRO A 287 7.07 -39.49 -17.07
C PRO A 287 8.32 -38.84 -16.49
N ALA A 288 8.24 -38.58 -15.19
CA ALA A 288 9.13 -37.73 -14.41
C ALA A 288 10.61 -38.18 -14.41
N ARG A 289 11.45 -37.39 -15.08
CA ARG A 289 12.84 -37.19 -14.67
C ARG A 289 12.83 -36.42 -13.35
N ARG A 290 13.61 -36.86 -12.34
CA ARG A 290 13.71 -36.17 -11.03
C ARG A 290 13.80 -34.67 -11.23
N LEU A 291 12.70 -33.98 -10.93
CA LEU A 291 12.61 -32.54 -11.02
C LEU A 291 13.52 -31.94 -9.94
N PRO A 292 14.28 -30.88 -10.24
CA PRO A 292 14.86 -30.04 -9.20
C PRO A 292 13.75 -29.58 -8.25
N LYS A 293 14.07 -29.38 -6.96
CA LYS A 293 13.14 -28.81 -5.96
C LYS A 293 12.31 -27.71 -6.62
N PRO A 294 10.97 -27.79 -6.66
CA PRO A 294 10.17 -26.71 -7.21
C PRO A 294 10.54 -25.45 -6.42
N LEU A 295 11.01 -24.42 -7.13
CA LEU A 295 11.05 -23.06 -6.59
C LEU A 295 9.59 -22.67 -6.35
N GLY A 296 9.07 -23.03 -5.18
CA GLY A 296 7.80 -22.53 -4.69
C GLY A 296 7.82 -21.00 -4.66
N PRO A 297 6.64 -20.36 -4.59
CA PRO A 297 6.56 -18.90 -4.46
C PRO A 297 7.48 -18.41 -3.32
N PRO A 298 8.12 -17.24 -3.48
CA PRO A 298 9.05 -16.73 -2.47
C PRO A 298 8.36 -16.65 -1.12
N GLN A 299 8.99 -17.22 -0.10
CA GLN A 299 8.53 -17.10 1.28
C GLN A 299 8.63 -15.63 1.72
N SER A 300 7.61 -15.14 2.44
CA SER A 300 7.71 -13.80 3.02
C SER A 300 8.85 -13.75 4.06
N ILE A 301 9.41 -12.56 4.26
CA ILE A 301 10.49 -12.34 5.25
C ILE A 301 10.01 -12.75 6.65
N TRP A 302 8.74 -12.49 6.97
CA TRP A 302 8.13 -12.79 8.27
C TRP A 302 7.55 -14.20 8.39
N ALA A 303 7.32 -14.91 7.27
CA ALA A 303 6.73 -16.26 7.27
C ALA A 303 7.49 -17.22 8.18
N ARG A 304 8.84 -17.21 8.10
CA ARG A 304 9.68 -18.11 8.90
C ARG A 304 9.56 -17.89 10.41
N LEU A 305 9.34 -16.65 10.84
CA LEU A 305 9.15 -16.33 12.26
C LEU A 305 7.75 -16.76 12.71
N PHE A 306 6.73 -16.44 11.91
CA PHE A 306 5.33 -16.73 12.26
C PHE A 306 4.95 -18.21 12.12
N GLU A 307 5.66 -18.98 11.29
CA GLU A 307 5.51 -20.43 11.18
C GLU A 307 5.97 -21.17 12.43
N ARG A 308 6.74 -20.54 13.33
CA ARG A 308 7.08 -21.15 14.62
C ARG A 308 5.87 -21.13 15.55
N ARG A 309 5.41 -22.32 15.95
CA ARG A 309 4.31 -22.49 16.92
C ARG A 309 4.54 -21.72 18.21
N ALA A 310 5.76 -21.72 18.74
CA ALA A 310 6.12 -20.95 19.95
C ALA A 310 5.82 -19.45 19.79
N VAL A 311 6.22 -18.84 18.67
CA VAL A 311 5.97 -17.41 18.40
C VAL A 311 4.48 -17.12 18.34
N ARG A 312 3.69 -17.93 17.63
CA ARG A 312 2.24 -17.76 17.58
C ARG A 312 1.59 -17.86 18.96
N MET A 313 2.02 -18.83 19.76
CA MET A 313 1.49 -19.02 21.12
C MET A 313 1.88 -17.86 22.04
N THR A 314 3.11 -17.38 21.98
CA THR A 314 3.55 -16.19 22.75
C THR A 314 2.70 -14.98 22.37
N LEU A 315 2.50 -14.71 21.08
CA LEU A 315 1.68 -13.59 20.64
C LEU A 315 0.22 -13.70 21.12
N ARG A 316 -0.37 -14.90 21.06
CA ARG A 316 -1.73 -15.14 21.57
C ARG A 316 -1.85 -14.87 23.07
N TRP A 317 -0.85 -15.29 23.87
CA TRP A 317 -0.81 -15.01 25.31
C TRP A 317 -0.62 -13.52 25.61
N VAL A 318 0.24 -12.82 24.86
CA VAL A 318 0.39 -11.35 24.98
C VAL A 318 -0.94 -10.65 24.69
N MET A 319 -1.64 -11.04 23.61
CA MET A 319 -2.97 -10.50 23.30
C MET A 319 -4.01 -10.84 24.36
N PHE A 320 -3.93 -12.03 24.98
CA PHE A 320 -4.82 -12.43 26.06
C PHE A 320 -4.60 -11.57 27.31
N THR A 321 -3.34 -11.34 27.71
CA THR A 321 -2.99 -10.44 28.80
C THR A 321 -3.45 -9.02 28.52
N LEU A 322 -3.24 -8.51 27.30
CA LEU A 322 -3.71 -7.18 26.91
C LEU A 322 -5.24 -7.05 27.02
N ALA A 323 -5.98 -8.05 26.54
CA ALA A 323 -7.44 -8.09 26.69
C ALA A 323 -7.87 -8.11 28.17
N ALA A 324 -7.17 -8.86 29.03
CA ALA A 324 -7.45 -8.88 30.46
C ALA A 324 -7.22 -7.50 31.11
N LEU A 325 -6.12 -6.82 30.77
CA LEU A 325 -5.84 -5.46 31.26
C LEU A 325 -6.92 -4.47 30.82
N ILE A 326 -7.36 -4.54 29.57
CA ILE A 326 -8.47 -3.72 29.04
C ILE A 326 -9.78 -3.97 29.80
N ILE A 327 -10.10 -5.24 30.11
CA ILE A 327 -11.30 -5.58 30.88
C ILE A 327 -11.22 -5.02 32.30
N ILE A 328 -10.09 -5.26 32.98
CA ILE A 328 -9.89 -4.81 34.36
C ILE A 328 -10.02 -3.28 34.43
N ASP A 329 -9.34 -2.57 33.54
CA ASP A 329 -9.34 -1.12 33.52
C ASP A 329 -10.70 -0.53 33.10
N GLY A 330 -11.39 -1.17 32.15
CA GLY A 330 -12.71 -0.73 31.74
C GLY A 330 -13.78 -0.86 32.84
N LEU A 331 -13.63 -1.83 33.75
CA LEU A 331 -14.57 -2.05 34.86
C LEU A 331 -14.21 -1.29 36.13
N LEU A 332 -12.92 -1.20 36.47
CA LEU A 332 -12.45 -0.63 37.74
C LEU A 332 -11.90 0.80 37.60
N GLY A 333 -11.43 1.16 36.40
CA GLY A 333 -10.83 2.45 36.11
C GLY A 333 -11.87 3.57 35.90
N PRO A 334 -11.39 4.81 35.68
CA PRO A 334 -12.26 5.95 35.45
C PRO A 334 -13.11 5.75 34.20
N GLN A 335 -14.39 6.11 34.26
CA GLN A 335 -15.32 6.01 33.13
C GLN A 335 -15.20 7.21 32.18
N ILE A 336 -13.96 7.66 31.94
CA ILE A 336 -13.59 8.71 30.99
C ILE A 336 -12.76 8.04 29.91
N SER A 337 -13.31 7.96 28.69
CA SER A 337 -12.74 7.16 27.60
C SER A 337 -11.26 7.46 27.35
N ALA A 338 -10.87 8.74 27.31
CA ALA A 338 -9.51 9.17 27.02
C ALA A 338 -8.45 8.80 28.08
N LEU A 339 -8.86 8.48 29.31
CA LEU A 339 -7.97 8.09 30.42
C LEU A 339 -8.00 6.58 30.70
N ASN A 340 -8.84 5.84 29.97
CA ASN A 340 -9.10 4.43 30.21
C ASN A 340 -8.61 3.59 29.02
N LEU A 341 -7.91 2.49 29.28
CA LEU A 341 -7.42 1.60 28.24
C LEU A 341 -8.54 1.01 27.39
N ALA A 342 -9.72 0.76 27.97
CA ALA A 342 -10.87 0.28 27.21
C ALA A 342 -11.43 1.33 26.25
N GLY A 343 -11.30 2.62 26.55
CA GLY A 343 -11.68 3.71 25.65
C GLY A 343 -10.66 3.94 24.53
N VAL A 344 -9.36 3.89 24.86
CA VAL A 344 -8.29 4.25 23.92
C VAL A 344 -7.77 3.06 23.08
N ALA A 345 -7.48 1.92 23.71
CA ALA A 345 -6.71 0.87 23.04
C ALA A 345 -7.50 0.17 21.92
N PRO A 346 -8.74 -0.34 22.13
CA PRO A 346 -9.52 -1.00 21.07
C PRO A 346 -9.99 -0.06 19.95
N TRP A 347 -10.33 1.19 20.30
CA TRP A 347 -11.04 2.08 19.39
C TRP A 347 -10.11 3.02 18.61
N ILE A 348 -8.97 3.42 19.18
CA ILE A 348 -8.00 4.32 18.52
C ILE A 348 -6.85 3.49 17.93
N HIS A 349 -6.14 2.75 18.78
CA HIS A 349 -4.86 2.16 18.40
C HIS A 349 -5.02 0.82 17.67
N TRP A 350 -5.82 -0.08 18.22
CA TRP A 350 -5.99 -1.43 17.71
C TRP A 350 -6.56 -1.44 16.29
N ARG A 351 -7.58 -0.62 16.01
CA ARG A 351 -8.23 -0.54 14.70
C ARG A 351 -7.28 -0.07 13.61
N ALA A 352 -6.48 0.95 13.88
CA ALA A 352 -5.51 1.45 12.91
C ALA A 352 -4.40 0.43 12.63
N ILE A 353 -3.80 -0.15 13.69
CA ILE A 353 -2.78 -1.19 13.55
C ILE A 353 -3.35 -2.41 12.81
N LEU A 354 -4.60 -2.78 13.10
CA LEU A 354 -5.32 -3.85 12.43
C LEU A 354 -5.41 -3.59 10.93
N VAL A 355 -5.95 -2.45 10.50
CA VAL A 355 -6.12 -2.16 9.06
C VAL A 355 -4.78 -2.10 8.33
N ILE A 356 -3.76 -1.47 8.92
CA ILE A 356 -2.39 -1.45 8.37
C ILE A 356 -1.84 -2.86 8.21
N SER A 357 -2.03 -3.72 9.20
CA SER A 357 -1.51 -5.10 9.15
C SER A 357 -2.18 -5.95 8.07
N LEU A 358 -3.46 -5.73 7.77
CA LEU A 358 -4.20 -6.53 6.79
C LEU A 358 -3.61 -6.36 5.39
N ILE A 359 -3.06 -5.17 5.08
CA ILE A 359 -2.42 -4.89 3.79
C ILE A 359 -1.15 -5.74 3.59
N VAL A 360 -0.38 -5.99 4.65
CA VAL A 360 0.93 -6.65 4.56
C VAL A 360 0.86 -8.14 4.95
N GLY A 361 0.16 -8.43 6.05
CA GLY A 361 0.22 -9.70 6.77
C GLY A 361 -1.02 -10.60 6.63
N GLY A 362 -2.04 -10.20 5.86
CA GLY A 362 -3.28 -10.96 5.71
C GLY A 362 -4.01 -11.07 7.06
N ASN A 363 -4.57 -12.23 7.39
CA ASN A 363 -5.36 -12.42 8.62
C ASN A 363 -4.52 -12.64 9.89
N PHE A 364 -3.41 -11.92 10.04
CA PHE A 364 -2.50 -12.04 11.18
C PHE A 364 -3.21 -11.84 12.53
N PHE A 365 -4.11 -10.86 12.63
CA PHE A 365 -4.89 -10.61 13.85
C PHE A 365 -5.81 -11.77 14.24
N CYS A 366 -6.36 -12.48 13.25
CA CYS A 366 -7.14 -13.70 13.51
C CYS A 366 -6.25 -14.83 14.04
N ALA A 367 -4.98 -14.86 13.64
CA ALA A 367 -4.03 -15.89 14.05
C ALA A 367 -3.49 -15.70 15.48
N VAL A 368 -3.38 -14.44 15.93
CA VAL A 368 -2.97 -14.07 17.30
C VAL A 368 -4.15 -13.75 18.22
N CYS A 369 -5.37 -14.04 17.78
CA CYS A 369 -6.60 -13.73 18.49
C CYS A 369 -6.60 -14.34 19.91
N PRO A 370 -6.87 -13.53 20.97
CA PRO A 370 -6.79 -13.98 22.36
C PRO A 370 -7.83 -15.05 22.70
N PHE A 371 -8.98 -15.06 22.01
CA PHE A 371 -10.04 -16.06 22.20
C PHE A 371 -9.57 -17.48 21.90
N THR A 372 -8.55 -17.64 21.06
CA THR A 372 -8.03 -18.97 20.66
C THR A 372 -7.16 -19.62 21.73
N VAL A 373 -6.69 -18.88 22.74
CA VAL A 373 -5.90 -19.44 23.86
C VAL A 373 -6.72 -20.42 24.66
N LEU A 374 -7.96 -20.04 24.99
CA LEU A 374 -8.84 -20.84 25.84
C LEU A 374 -9.56 -21.97 25.06
N ARG A 375 -9.52 -21.94 23.72
CA ARG A 375 -10.13 -22.96 22.86
C ARG A 375 -9.66 -24.37 23.19
N GLY A 376 -8.36 -24.57 23.45
CA GLY A 376 -7.81 -25.89 23.76
C GLY A 376 -8.42 -26.50 25.01
N VAL A 377 -8.81 -25.67 25.98
CA VAL A 377 -9.52 -26.10 27.20
C VAL A 377 -10.97 -26.41 26.88
N ALA A 378 -11.67 -25.51 26.17
CA ALA A 378 -13.07 -25.71 25.78
C ALA A 378 -13.27 -26.99 24.93
N LYS A 379 -12.37 -27.25 23.99
CA LYS A 379 -12.42 -28.42 23.10
C LYS A 379 -12.33 -29.76 23.84
N LYS A 380 -11.79 -29.81 25.06
CA LYS A 380 -11.78 -31.04 25.88
C LYS A 380 -13.18 -31.46 26.35
N PHE A 381 -14.09 -30.50 26.50
CA PHE A 381 -15.44 -30.71 27.02
C PHE A 381 -16.52 -30.52 25.93
N ASN A 382 -16.14 -30.64 24.66
CA ASN A 382 -16.99 -30.27 23.54
C ASN A 382 -18.08 -31.31 23.26
N LEU A 383 -19.31 -30.84 23.00
CA LEU A 383 -20.52 -31.64 22.74
C LEU A 383 -20.67 -32.11 21.28
N GLN A 384 -19.78 -31.68 20.40
CA GLN A 384 -19.59 -32.09 19.01
C GLN A 384 -20.78 -31.86 18.07
N TYR A 385 -21.64 -30.88 18.33
CA TYR A 385 -22.72 -30.53 17.42
C TYR A 385 -22.19 -30.03 16.06
N SER A 386 -23.01 -30.21 15.02
CA SER A 386 -22.76 -29.65 13.70
C SER A 386 -23.44 -28.29 13.55
N PHE A 387 -22.76 -27.33 12.94
CA PHE A 387 -23.33 -25.99 12.74
C PHE A 387 -24.44 -26.03 11.68
N PRO A 388 -25.62 -25.43 11.91
CA PRO A 388 -26.77 -25.54 11.00
C PRO A 388 -26.45 -25.10 9.57
N LYS A 389 -26.83 -25.91 8.57
CA LYS A 389 -26.56 -25.61 7.15
C LYS A 389 -27.20 -24.30 6.69
N SER A 390 -28.35 -23.93 7.24
CA SER A 390 -29.05 -22.66 6.96
C SER A 390 -28.24 -21.42 7.33
N LEU A 391 -27.32 -21.53 8.31
CA LEU A 391 -26.47 -20.44 8.78
C LEU A 391 -25.04 -20.48 8.19
N GLN A 392 -24.71 -21.47 7.35
CA GLN A 392 -23.40 -21.59 6.69
C GLN A 392 -23.25 -20.65 5.48
N ASN A 393 -23.63 -19.39 5.65
CA ASN A 393 -23.51 -18.33 4.66
C ASN A 393 -23.06 -17.03 5.34
N LYS A 394 -22.99 -15.92 4.60
CA LYS A 394 -22.53 -14.63 5.10
C LYS A 394 -23.65 -13.70 5.56
N TRP A 395 -24.92 -14.11 5.50
CA TRP A 395 -26.02 -13.29 6.03
C TRP A 395 -25.95 -13.04 7.54
N PRO A 396 -25.57 -14.02 8.40
CA PRO A 396 -25.33 -13.75 9.81
C PRO A 396 -24.24 -12.69 10.02
N ALA A 397 -23.18 -12.73 9.22
CA ALA A 397 -22.11 -11.74 9.25
C ALA A 397 -22.60 -10.34 8.86
N VAL A 398 -23.40 -10.24 7.79
CA VAL A 398 -24.01 -8.98 7.35
C VAL A 398 -24.89 -8.40 8.45
N ALA A 399 -25.79 -9.21 9.02
CA ALA A 399 -26.67 -8.77 10.10
C ALA A 399 -25.88 -8.30 11.33
N LEU A 400 -24.91 -9.09 11.79
CA LEU A 400 -24.09 -8.76 12.95
C LEU A 400 -23.25 -7.51 12.75
N LEU A 401 -22.65 -7.31 11.57
CA LEU A 401 -21.87 -6.10 11.28
C LEU A 401 -22.77 -4.86 11.19
N THR A 402 -23.94 -4.97 10.56
CA THR A 402 -24.91 -3.86 10.53
C THR A 402 -25.37 -3.50 11.93
N CYS A 403 -25.74 -4.49 12.74
CA CYS A 403 -26.09 -4.29 14.16
C CYS A 403 -24.92 -3.67 14.93
N PHE A 404 -23.68 -4.10 14.67
CA PHE A 404 -22.50 -3.54 15.33
C PHE A 404 -22.28 -2.07 14.98
N PHE A 405 -22.30 -1.70 13.69
CA PHE A 405 -22.11 -0.30 13.29
C PHE A 405 -23.25 0.61 13.75
N TRP A 406 -24.49 0.10 13.73
CA TRP A 406 -25.62 0.80 14.32
C TRP A 406 -25.44 0.99 15.84
N ALA A 407 -25.15 -0.08 16.59
CA ALA A 407 -24.99 -0.01 18.05
C ALA A 407 -23.80 0.86 18.47
N TYR A 408 -22.71 0.81 17.69
CA TYR A 408 -21.54 1.66 17.88
C TYR A 408 -21.92 3.14 17.94
N GLU A 409 -22.74 3.60 17.00
CA GLU A 409 -23.18 4.98 16.93
C GLU A 409 -24.30 5.28 17.93
N ALA A 410 -25.35 4.45 17.91
CA ALA A 410 -26.55 4.61 18.71
C ALA A 410 -26.28 4.68 20.22
N PHE A 411 -25.32 3.90 20.71
CA PHE A 411 -24.99 3.82 22.14
C PHE A 411 -23.65 4.46 22.48
N SER A 412 -22.94 5.02 21.48
CA SER A 412 -21.61 5.63 21.65
C SER A 412 -20.67 4.72 22.44
N LEU A 413 -20.55 3.45 22.00
CA LEU A 413 -19.86 2.39 22.74
C LEU A 413 -18.38 2.71 23.05
N TRP A 414 -17.78 3.58 22.24
CA TRP A 414 -16.41 4.08 22.39
C TRP A 414 -16.23 5.04 23.57
N ASP A 415 -17.29 5.71 24.03
CA ASP A 415 -17.23 6.70 25.11
C ASP A 415 -17.48 6.08 26.50
N ARG A 416 -17.86 4.80 26.55
CA ARG A 416 -18.21 4.11 27.80
C ARG A 416 -17.29 2.90 28.05
N PRO A 417 -16.21 3.07 28.84
CA PRO A 417 -15.23 2.00 29.11
C PRO A 417 -15.84 0.70 29.63
N ALA A 418 -16.79 0.76 30.58
CA ALA A 418 -17.45 -0.41 31.12
C ALA A 418 -18.21 -1.22 30.06
N TRP A 419 -18.88 -0.55 29.12
CA TRP A 419 -19.57 -1.22 28.01
C TRP A 419 -18.57 -1.88 27.05
N THR A 420 -17.42 -1.24 26.81
CA THR A 420 -16.35 -1.87 26.03
C THR A 420 -15.83 -3.14 26.73
N ALA A 421 -15.58 -3.10 28.04
CA ALA A 421 -15.18 -4.28 28.80
C ALA A 421 -16.22 -5.41 28.73
N LEU A 422 -17.51 -5.08 28.90
CA LEU A 422 -18.61 -6.05 28.78
C LEU A 422 -18.71 -6.65 27.37
N ILE A 423 -18.45 -5.87 26.33
CA ILE A 423 -18.39 -6.39 24.95
C ILE A 423 -17.24 -7.41 24.83
N VAL A 424 -16.04 -7.08 25.31
CA VAL A 424 -14.90 -8.01 25.27
C VAL A 424 -15.21 -9.30 26.04
N ILE A 425 -15.79 -9.21 27.24
CA ILE A 425 -16.25 -10.37 28.02
C ILE A 425 -17.27 -11.18 27.23
N GLY A 426 -18.29 -10.52 26.65
CA GLY A 426 -19.31 -11.16 25.82
C GLY A 426 -18.70 -11.92 24.63
N PHE A 427 -17.69 -11.35 23.98
CA PHE A 427 -16.94 -12.03 22.91
C PHE A 427 -16.23 -13.30 23.41
N PHE A 428 -15.58 -13.27 24.58
CA PHE A 428 -14.98 -14.46 25.19
C PHE A 428 -16.03 -15.52 25.50
N VAL A 429 -17.14 -15.13 26.15
CA VAL A 429 -18.23 -16.04 26.51
C VAL A 429 -18.80 -16.71 25.27
N VAL A 430 -19.18 -15.93 24.25
CA VAL A 430 -19.77 -16.47 23.01
C VAL A 430 -18.76 -17.35 22.27
N ALA A 431 -17.50 -16.94 22.14
CA ALA A 431 -16.47 -17.74 21.48
C ALA A 431 -16.27 -19.10 22.18
N LEU A 432 -16.19 -19.10 23.51
CA LEU A 432 -16.06 -20.32 24.32
C LEU A 432 -17.29 -21.21 24.21
N LEU A 433 -18.49 -20.63 24.26
CA LEU A 433 -19.75 -21.37 24.14
C LEU A 433 -19.83 -22.08 22.77
N PHE A 434 -19.41 -21.41 21.70
CA PHE A 434 -19.31 -22.04 20.38
C PHE A 434 -18.24 -23.15 20.31
N ASP A 435 -17.08 -22.94 20.93
CA ASP A 435 -16.01 -23.95 20.99
C ASP A 435 -16.36 -25.15 21.90
N LEU A 436 -17.32 -24.99 22.82
CA LEU A 436 -17.92 -26.06 23.63
C LEU A 436 -19.02 -26.80 22.86
N LEU A 437 -19.88 -26.10 22.11
CA LEU A 437 -21.02 -26.74 21.44
C LEU A 437 -20.63 -27.48 20.16
N PHE A 438 -19.74 -26.92 19.33
CA PHE A 438 -19.57 -27.37 17.94
C PHE A 438 -18.23 -28.06 17.69
N ALA A 439 -18.24 -29.15 16.89
CA ALA A 439 -17.04 -29.92 16.58
C ALA A 439 -15.95 -29.12 15.83
N GLN A 440 -16.34 -28.10 15.04
CA GLN A 440 -15.45 -27.24 14.25
C GLN A 440 -15.32 -25.86 14.91
N ALA A 441 -14.79 -24.85 14.23
CA ALA A 441 -14.74 -23.46 14.72
C ALA A 441 -15.71 -22.53 13.93
N PRO A 442 -17.03 -22.75 13.99
CA PRO A 442 -18.00 -21.96 13.22
C PRO A 442 -18.05 -20.49 13.66
N PHE A 443 -17.73 -20.18 14.92
CA PHE A 443 -17.65 -18.80 15.41
C PHE A 443 -16.70 -17.96 14.55
N CYS A 444 -15.46 -18.42 14.37
CA CYS A 444 -14.47 -17.72 13.56
C CYS A 444 -14.88 -17.62 12.08
N LYS A 445 -15.58 -18.63 11.54
CA LYS A 445 -15.92 -18.70 10.11
C LYS A 445 -17.15 -17.89 9.70
N TYR A 446 -18.19 -17.86 10.54
CA TYR A 446 -19.51 -17.32 10.17
C TYR A 446 -20.02 -16.22 11.10
N VAL A 447 -19.59 -16.19 12.38
CA VAL A 447 -20.24 -15.36 13.41
C VAL A 447 -19.39 -14.15 13.80
N CYS A 448 -18.08 -14.31 13.95
CA CYS A 448 -17.19 -13.26 14.47
C CYS A 448 -17.15 -12.04 13.54
N PRO A 449 -17.75 -10.88 13.90
CA PRO A 449 -17.80 -9.70 13.02
C PRO A 449 -16.41 -9.17 12.66
N ILE A 450 -15.49 -9.14 13.65
CA ILE A 450 -14.08 -8.74 13.44
C ILE A 450 -13.40 -9.67 12.44
N GLY A 451 -13.67 -10.99 12.54
CA GLY A 451 -13.17 -11.97 11.59
C GLY A 451 -13.67 -11.72 10.17
N GLN A 452 -14.95 -11.37 10.01
CA GLN A 452 -15.54 -11.09 8.68
C GLN A 452 -14.99 -9.81 8.07
N PHE A 453 -14.81 -8.77 8.88
CA PHE A 453 -14.09 -7.56 8.47
C PHE A 453 -12.68 -7.91 7.97
N ASN A 454 -11.89 -8.64 8.78
CA ASN A 454 -10.54 -9.03 8.43
C ASN A 454 -10.49 -9.90 7.17
N PHE A 455 -11.39 -10.87 7.03
CA PHE A 455 -11.44 -11.78 5.88
C PHE A 455 -11.71 -11.05 4.56
N VAL A 456 -12.57 -10.03 4.55
CA VAL A 456 -12.85 -9.25 3.35
C VAL A 456 -11.69 -8.32 3.02
N GLN A 457 -11.19 -7.57 4.01
CA GLN A 457 -10.14 -6.59 3.78
C GLN A 457 -8.78 -7.25 3.43
N SER A 458 -8.50 -8.43 3.99
CA SER A 458 -7.27 -9.18 3.68
C SER A 458 -7.21 -9.75 2.26
N LEU A 459 -8.27 -9.64 1.45
CA LEU A 459 -8.24 -10.04 0.02
C LEU A 459 -7.32 -9.15 -0.83
N VAL A 460 -6.99 -7.95 -0.34
CA VAL A 460 -5.99 -7.06 -0.96
C VAL A 460 -4.56 -7.53 -0.66
N SER A 461 -4.37 -8.25 0.45
CA SER A 461 -3.06 -8.65 0.96
C SER A 461 -2.29 -9.56 0.00
N PRO A 462 -0.95 -9.39 -0.13
CA PRO A 462 -0.13 -10.34 -0.85
C PRO A 462 0.14 -11.63 -0.07
N SER A 463 -0.21 -11.73 1.20
CA SER A 463 0.12 -12.91 2.01
C SER A 463 -1.05 -13.88 2.08
N GLU A 464 -0.83 -15.16 1.81
CA GLU A 464 -1.84 -16.22 2.05
C GLU A 464 -1.22 -17.52 2.57
N VAL A 465 -2.04 -18.36 3.22
CA VAL A 465 -1.66 -19.75 3.53
C VAL A 465 -1.97 -20.64 2.32
N ALA A 466 -0.95 -21.28 1.75
CA ALA A 466 -1.09 -22.14 0.58
C ALA A 466 -0.15 -23.35 0.62
N VAL A 467 -0.36 -24.28 -0.32
CA VAL A 467 0.53 -25.44 -0.54
C VAL A 467 1.74 -25.04 -1.39
N ARG A 468 2.93 -25.56 -1.06
CA ARG A 468 4.17 -25.31 -1.83
C ARG A 468 4.18 -26.09 -3.15
N SER A 469 3.77 -27.35 -3.11
CA SER A 469 3.67 -28.22 -4.28
C SER A 469 2.33 -28.95 -4.29
N PRO A 470 1.46 -28.72 -5.29
CA PRO A 470 0.22 -29.48 -5.45
C PRO A 470 0.46 -30.99 -5.61
N ASP A 471 1.58 -31.40 -6.22
CA ASP A 471 1.91 -32.81 -6.47
C ASP A 471 2.12 -33.59 -5.17
N VAL A 472 2.77 -32.97 -4.18
CA VAL A 472 2.92 -33.57 -2.83
C VAL A 472 1.56 -33.78 -2.18
N CYS A 473 0.62 -32.85 -2.37
CA CYS A 473 -0.74 -33.02 -1.87
C CYS A 473 -1.52 -34.11 -2.61
N ALA A 474 -1.27 -34.30 -3.91
CA ALA A 474 -1.92 -35.36 -4.69
C ALA A 474 -1.51 -36.77 -4.21
N GLY A 475 -0.27 -36.93 -3.73
CA GLY A 475 0.23 -38.17 -3.14
C GLY A 475 -0.13 -38.40 -1.67
N CYS A 476 -0.68 -37.39 -0.96
CA CYS A 476 -0.94 -37.46 0.48
C CYS A 476 -2.21 -38.27 0.80
N ARG A 477 -2.06 -39.34 1.59
CA ARG A 477 -3.18 -40.23 1.99
C ARG A 477 -3.80 -39.88 3.34
N THR A 478 -3.04 -39.33 4.28
CA THR A 478 -3.51 -39.12 5.67
C THR A 478 -4.45 -37.94 5.79
N ARG A 479 -4.20 -36.85 5.03
CA ARG A 479 -4.99 -35.61 5.05
C ARG A 479 -5.09 -34.97 6.44
N ASP A 480 -4.05 -35.13 7.26
CA ASP A 480 -3.95 -34.59 8.62
C ASP A 480 -4.11 -33.06 8.66
N CYS A 481 -3.77 -32.35 7.58
CA CYS A 481 -4.00 -30.92 7.48
C CYS A 481 -5.49 -30.52 7.58
N LEU A 482 -6.42 -31.44 7.29
CA LEU A 482 -7.85 -31.25 7.45
C LEU A 482 -8.37 -31.95 8.72
N ALA A 483 -8.03 -33.23 8.90
CA ALA A 483 -8.56 -34.05 9.99
C ALA A 483 -7.88 -33.80 11.34
N GLY A 484 -6.62 -33.37 11.33
CA GLY A 484 -5.75 -33.37 12.51
C GLY A 484 -5.06 -34.71 12.72
N ASN A 485 -4.14 -34.73 13.68
CA ASN A 485 -3.46 -35.92 14.17
C ASN A 485 -3.44 -35.90 15.72
N GLU A 486 -2.79 -36.87 16.35
CA GLU A 486 -2.74 -37.00 17.82
C GLU A 486 -2.13 -35.78 18.53
N GLN A 487 -1.24 -35.03 17.85
CA GLN A 487 -0.47 -33.93 18.45
C GLN A 487 -1.07 -32.55 18.15
N THR A 488 -1.70 -32.41 17.00
CA THR A 488 -2.17 -31.11 16.49
C THR A 488 -3.48 -31.26 15.74
N ALA A 489 -4.39 -30.33 16.02
CA ALA A 489 -5.67 -30.26 15.33
C ALA A 489 -5.46 -29.90 13.83
N GLY A 490 -6.35 -30.39 12.96
CA GLY A 490 -6.37 -29.99 11.56
C GLY A 490 -7.01 -28.62 11.36
N CYS A 491 -7.32 -28.25 10.11
CA CYS A 491 -8.02 -27.00 9.80
C CYS A 491 -9.44 -26.96 10.41
N GLN A 492 -9.58 -26.31 11.56
CA GLN A 492 -10.86 -26.19 12.30
C GLN A 492 -11.97 -25.44 11.55
N LEU A 493 -11.64 -24.79 10.42
CA LEU A 493 -12.59 -24.07 9.56
C LEU A 493 -13.05 -24.93 8.37
N SER A 494 -12.59 -26.19 8.32
CA SER A 494 -12.85 -27.16 7.27
C SER A 494 -12.48 -26.65 5.88
N LEU A 495 -11.37 -25.93 5.79
CA LEU A 495 -10.81 -25.50 4.51
C LEU A 495 -9.87 -26.58 3.98
N PHE A 496 -10.22 -27.12 2.83
CA PHE A 496 -9.36 -28.02 2.08
C PHE A 496 -8.23 -27.22 1.44
N VAL A 497 -7.10 -27.15 2.14
CA VAL A 497 -5.93 -26.31 1.80
C VAL A 497 -5.46 -26.43 0.34
N PRO A 498 -5.43 -27.61 -0.30
CA PRO A 498 -5.04 -27.70 -1.72
C PRO A 498 -5.95 -26.96 -2.70
N LYS A 499 -7.23 -26.75 -2.34
CA LYS A 499 -8.19 -25.93 -3.12
C LYS A 499 -8.48 -24.58 -2.46
N LYS A 500 -7.78 -24.23 -1.38
CA LYS A 500 -7.91 -22.92 -0.73
C LYS A 500 -7.16 -21.90 -1.57
N GLN A 501 -7.80 -20.77 -1.84
CA GLN A 501 -7.22 -19.61 -2.51
C GLN A 501 -7.72 -18.35 -1.81
N GLY A 502 -6.84 -17.38 -1.62
CA GLY A 502 -7.16 -16.13 -0.96
C GLY A 502 -7.27 -16.23 0.55
N ASN A 503 -7.63 -15.14 1.19
CA ASN A 503 -7.65 -15.03 2.65
C ASN A 503 -9.03 -15.23 3.27
N LEU A 504 -10.09 -15.23 2.45
CA LEU A 504 -11.45 -15.41 2.94
C LEU A 504 -11.59 -16.74 3.70
N ASP A 505 -12.25 -16.68 4.85
CA ASP A 505 -12.48 -17.79 5.79
C ASP A 505 -11.22 -18.39 6.44
N CYS A 506 -10.00 -17.92 6.15
CA CYS A 506 -8.78 -18.48 6.73
C CYS A 506 -8.24 -17.59 7.85
N THR A 507 -8.20 -18.10 9.08
CA THR A 507 -7.70 -17.34 10.26
C THR A 507 -6.19 -17.29 10.41
N PHE A 508 -5.42 -17.93 9.51
CA PHE A 508 -3.96 -18.02 9.60
C PHE A 508 -3.45 -18.69 10.90
N CYS A 509 -4.26 -19.55 11.55
CA CYS A 509 -3.82 -20.27 12.75
C CYS A 509 -2.62 -21.21 12.51
N LEU A 510 -2.44 -21.65 11.26
CA LEU A 510 -1.42 -22.59 10.78
C LEU A 510 -1.48 -23.99 11.40
N ASP A 511 -2.57 -24.36 12.07
CA ASP A 511 -2.77 -25.72 12.61
C ASP A 511 -2.69 -26.77 11.47
N CYS A 512 -3.18 -26.43 10.28
CA CYS A 512 -3.06 -27.29 9.09
C CYS A 512 -1.61 -27.47 8.59
N ALA A 513 -0.74 -26.48 8.83
CA ALA A 513 0.68 -26.56 8.49
C ALA A 513 1.43 -27.40 9.51
N ASP A 514 1.15 -27.20 10.80
CA ASP A 514 1.71 -27.99 11.89
C ASP A 514 1.30 -29.48 11.79
N ALA A 515 0.05 -29.75 11.39
CA ALA A 515 -0.44 -31.12 11.20
C ALA A 515 0.05 -31.79 9.90
N CYS A 516 0.65 -31.06 8.96
CA CYS A 516 1.01 -31.62 7.65
C CYS A 516 2.24 -32.54 7.75
N PRO A 517 2.13 -33.86 7.43
CA PRO A 517 3.25 -34.80 7.53
C PRO A 517 4.38 -34.52 6.53
N HIS A 518 4.09 -33.74 5.47
CA HIS A 518 5.04 -33.41 4.42
C HIS A 518 5.57 -31.97 4.49
N GLN A 519 5.19 -31.20 5.53
CA GLN A 519 5.58 -29.78 5.68
C GLN A 519 5.33 -28.94 4.41
N ASN A 520 4.24 -29.25 3.69
CA ASN A 520 3.97 -28.69 2.37
C ASN A 520 3.10 -27.43 2.42
N ILE A 521 2.63 -27.01 3.60
CA ILE A 521 1.78 -25.81 3.78
C ILE A 521 2.62 -24.71 4.43
N THR A 522 2.55 -23.50 3.90
CA THR A 522 3.40 -22.36 4.32
C THR A 522 2.68 -21.04 4.04
N LEU A 523 3.18 -19.94 4.58
CA LEU A 523 2.77 -18.60 4.17
C LEU A 523 3.49 -18.21 2.87
N VAL A 524 2.73 -17.99 1.80
CA VAL A 524 3.24 -17.61 0.48
C VAL A 524 2.94 -16.14 0.19
N GLN A 525 3.81 -15.50 -0.61
CA GLN A 525 3.51 -14.18 -1.18
C GLN A 525 2.96 -14.30 -2.60
N LEU A 526 1.70 -13.89 -2.74
CA LEU A 526 1.01 -13.60 -3.98
C LEU A 526 1.29 -12.18 -4.47
N ARG A 527 0.89 -11.91 -5.71
CA ARG A 527 0.80 -10.55 -6.23
C ARG A 527 -0.39 -9.84 -5.52
N PRO A 528 -0.20 -8.65 -4.93
CA PRO A 528 -1.29 -7.90 -4.32
C PRO A 528 -2.50 -7.78 -5.27
N GLY A 529 -3.71 -7.94 -4.72
CA GLY A 529 -4.96 -7.78 -5.47
C GLY A 529 -5.29 -8.88 -6.49
N ILE A 530 -4.47 -9.92 -6.67
CA ILE A 530 -4.80 -11.04 -7.60
C ILE A 530 -6.09 -11.74 -7.20
N ASP A 531 -6.37 -11.80 -5.90
CA ASP A 531 -7.52 -12.49 -5.34
C ASP A 531 -8.84 -11.76 -5.61
N LEU A 532 -8.78 -10.46 -5.84
CA LEU A 532 -9.93 -9.60 -6.20
C LEU A 532 -10.43 -9.89 -7.62
N VAL A 533 -9.55 -10.36 -8.50
CA VAL A 533 -9.84 -10.56 -9.93
C VAL A 533 -10.04 -12.05 -10.26
N SER A 534 -9.64 -12.96 -9.37
CA SER A 534 -9.81 -14.40 -9.55
C SER A 534 -11.23 -14.87 -9.19
N ASP A 535 -11.91 -15.55 -10.11
CA ASP A 535 -13.18 -16.24 -9.83
C ASP A 535 -13.03 -17.77 -9.90
N ALA A 536 -11.84 -18.26 -9.57
CA ALA A 536 -11.63 -19.69 -9.40
C ALA A 536 -12.50 -20.24 -8.26
N ALA A 537 -12.93 -21.50 -8.38
CA ALA A 537 -13.68 -22.18 -7.32
C ALA A 537 -12.76 -22.48 -6.13
N ARG A 538 -13.17 -22.04 -4.94
CA ARG A 538 -12.37 -22.08 -3.70
C ARG A 538 -12.97 -23.02 -2.68
N SER A 539 -12.13 -23.58 -1.81
CA SER A 539 -12.61 -24.36 -0.67
C SER A 539 -13.43 -23.50 0.30
N GLY A 540 -14.56 -24.03 0.77
CA GLY A 540 -15.49 -23.36 1.70
C GLY A 540 -16.42 -22.35 1.03
N VAL A 541 -15.88 -21.45 0.21
CA VAL A 541 -16.64 -20.31 -0.32
C VAL A 541 -17.26 -20.58 -1.70
N GLY A 542 -16.63 -21.44 -2.52
CA GLY A 542 -17.04 -21.63 -3.91
C GLY A 542 -16.51 -20.51 -4.83
N ARG A 543 -17.35 -19.99 -5.72
CA ARG A 543 -17.02 -18.86 -6.60
C ARG A 543 -17.62 -17.56 -6.06
N TYR A 544 -16.89 -16.46 -6.15
CA TYR A 544 -17.36 -15.16 -5.66
C TYR A 544 -18.51 -14.63 -6.51
N SER A 545 -18.43 -14.82 -7.83
CA SER A 545 -19.46 -14.39 -8.78
C SER A 545 -20.84 -15.04 -8.58
N GLN A 546 -20.94 -16.04 -7.72
CA GLN A 546 -22.16 -16.82 -7.45
C GLN A 546 -22.72 -16.61 -6.03
N ARG A 547 -22.11 -15.70 -5.24
CA ARG A 547 -22.39 -15.55 -3.80
C ARG A 547 -22.92 -14.15 -3.49
N LEU A 548 -24.25 -14.00 -3.46
CA LEU A 548 -24.90 -12.73 -3.16
C LEU A 548 -24.64 -12.28 -1.71
N ASP A 549 -24.57 -13.23 -0.78
CA ASP A 549 -24.28 -12.98 0.63
C ASP A 549 -22.88 -12.36 0.82
N LEU A 550 -21.88 -12.79 0.05
CA LEU A 550 -20.55 -12.20 0.06
C LEU A 550 -20.54 -10.79 -0.56
N ALA A 551 -21.26 -10.61 -1.68
CA ALA A 551 -21.38 -9.29 -2.30
C ALA A 551 -22.05 -8.28 -1.36
N ALA A 552 -23.11 -8.68 -0.66
CA ALA A 552 -23.78 -7.86 0.34
C ALA A 552 -22.83 -7.49 1.49
N LEU A 553 -22.05 -8.45 2.00
CA LEU A 553 -21.04 -8.19 3.03
C LEU A 553 -20.00 -7.15 2.59
N ILE A 554 -19.48 -7.26 1.36
CA ILE A 554 -18.51 -6.30 0.82
C ILE A 554 -19.13 -4.89 0.69
N VAL A 555 -20.36 -4.82 0.19
CA VAL A 555 -21.08 -3.54 0.03
C VAL A 555 -21.34 -2.88 1.38
N VAL A 556 -21.82 -3.62 2.38
CA VAL A 556 -22.02 -3.08 3.73
C VAL A 556 -20.71 -2.56 4.31
N LEU A 557 -19.59 -3.28 4.13
CA LEU A 557 -18.29 -2.83 4.62
C LEU A 557 -17.73 -1.59 3.88
N LEU A 558 -18.05 -1.42 2.59
CA LEU A 558 -17.69 -0.21 1.84
C LEU A 558 -18.45 0.99 2.41
N PHE A 559 -19.77 0.90 2.53
CA PHE A 559 -20.61 2.01 3.01
C PHE A 559 -20.39 2.29 4.49
N ALA A 560 -20.12 1.27 5.30
CA ALA A 560 -19.73 1.44 6.69
C ALA A 560 -18.42 2.24 6.82
N ALA A 561 -17.48 2.09 5.89
CA ALA A 561 -16.24 2.89 5.89
C ALA A 561 -16.51 4.39 5.76
N LEU A 562 -17.42 4.74 4.83
CA LEU A 562 -17.80 6.13 4.59
C LEU A 562 -18.65 6.67 5.75
N LEU A 563 -19.67 5.93 6.18
CA LEU A 563 -20.58 6.38 7.24
C LEU A 563 -19.89 6.49 8.60
N ASN A 564 -18.98 5.57 8.92
CA ASN A 564 -18.26 5.64 10.19
C ASN A 564 -17.46 6.94 10.33
N ALA A 565 -16.88 7.43 9.23
CA ALA A 565 -16.20 8.73 9.21
C ALA A 565 -17.19 9.90 9.09
N ALA A 566 -18.19 9.80 8.20
CA ALA A 566 -19.14 10.88 7.94
C ALA A 566 -19.94 11.28 9.20
N TRP A 567 -20.31 10.31 10.04
CA TRP A 567 -21.06 10.54 11.29
C TRP A 567 -20.25 11.24 12.39
N MET A 568 -18.98 11.52 12.12
CA MET A 568 -18.10 12.30 12.98
C MET A 568 -17.85 13.70 12.44
N THR A 569 -18.46 14.06 11.29
CA THR A 569 -18.26 15.37 10.66
C THR A 569 -19.33 16.37 11.08
N ALA A 570 -18.94 17.63 11.27
CA ALA A 570 -19.86 18.68 11.71
C ALA A 570 -21.15 18.79 10.86
N PRO A 571 -21.13 18.68 9.51
CA PRO A 571 -22.36 18.76 8.73
C PRO A 571 -23.39 17.68 9.08
N LEU A 572 -22.94 16.45 9.38
CA LEU A 572 -23.85 15.35 9.68
C LEU A 572 -24.37 15.41 11.12
N VAL A 573 -23.51 15.83 12.06
CA VAL A 573 -23.91 16.10 13.45
C VAL A 573 -24.96 17.22 13.49
N ASN A 574 -24.73 18.33 12.78
CA ASN A 574 -25.69 19.44 12.69
C ASN A 574 -27.01 19.00 12.05
N LEU A 575 -26.97 18.13 11.04
CA LEU A 575 -28.17 17.57 10.42
C LEU A 575 -28.96 16.70 11.41
N GLU A 576 -28.27 15.89 12.21
CA GLU A 576 -28.88 15.07 13.25
C GLU A 576 -29.59 15.93 14.31
N GLU A 577 -28.94 16.99 14.78
CA GLU A 577 -29.53 17.95 15.73
C GLU A 577 -30.74 18.68 15.12
N ALA A 578 -30.63 19.13 13.87
CA ALA A 578 -31.74 19.79 13.18
C ALA A 578 -32.96 18.86 13.01
N LEU A 579 -32.74 17.60 12.62
CA LEU A 579 -33.82 16.62 12.49
C LEU A 579 -34.45 16.29 13.85
N THR A 580 -33.63 16.24 14.90
CA THR A 580 -34.07 16.03 16.29
C THR A 580 -35.00 17.16 16.72
N ALA A 581 -34.61 18.41 16.44
CA ALA A 581 -35.41 19.60 16.76
C ALA A 581 -36.72 19.67 15.95
N VAL A 582 -36.68 19.36 14.65
CA VAL A 582 -37.85 19.48 13.75
C VAL A 582 -38.86 18.36 13.95
N LEU A 583 -38.42 17.11 14.11
CA LEU A 583 -39.32 15.96 14.26
C LEU A 583 -39.81 15.78 15.71
N GLY A 584 -39.15 16.42 16.68
CA GLY A 584 -39.41 16.22 18.11
C GLY A 584 -39.10 14.80 18.60
N TRP A 585 -38.37 14.01 17.80
CA TRP A 585 -37.93 12.67 18.18
C TRP A 585 -36.63 12.75 18.96
N GLY A 586 -36.37 11.78 19.84
CA GLY A 586 -35.04 11.64 20.43
C GLY A 586 -33.97 11.28 19.39
N ARG A 587 -32.71 11.41 19.78
CA ARG A 587 -31.53 11.09 18.95
C ARG A 587 -31.57 9.67 18.34
N LEU A 588 -31.98 8.69 19.14
CA LEU A 588 -31.89 7.26 18.79
C LEU A 588 -32.71 6.86 17.54
N PRO A 589 -34.00 7.23 17.39
CA PRO A 589 -34.75 7.01 16.15
C PRO A 589 -34.09 7.58 14.90
N ILE A 590 -33.54 8.79 14.98
CA ILE A 590 -32.92 9.48 13.83
C ILE A 590 -31.65 8.77 13.40
N VAL A 591 -30.76 8.47 14.34
CA VAL A 591 -29.54 7.69 14.07
C VAL A 591 -29.90 6.31 13.53
N THR A 592 -30.93 5.66 14.07
CA THR A 592 -31.36 4.32 13.62
C THR A 592 -31.85 4.35 12.18
N ILE A 593 -32.73 5.29 11.83
CA ILE A 593 -33.25 5.43 10.47
C ILE A 593 -32.11 5.79 9.52
N GLY A 594 -31.29 6.78 9.88
CA GLY A 594 -30.15 7.22 9.07
C GLY A 594 -29.14 6.09 8.81
N MET A 595 -28.80 5.29 9.83
CA MET A 595 -27.91 4.14 9.68
C MET A 595 -28.53 3.03 8.83
N LEU A 596 -29.81 2.69 9.00
CA LEU A 596 -30.47 1.69 8.17
C LEU A 596 -30.58 2.15 6.70
N LEU A 597 -30.86 3.43 6.48
CA LEU A 597 -30.89 4.01 5.14
C LEU A 597 -29.50 4.00 4.50
N GLY A 598 -28.48 4.45 5.22
CA GLY A 598 -27.11 4.55 4.72
C GLY A 598 -26.41 3.21 4.52
N LEU A 599 -26.63 2.22 5.41
CA LEU A 599 -25.95 0.92 5.35
C LEU A 599 -26.69 -0.12 4.50
N LEU A 600 -28.03 -0.04 4.41
CA LEU A 600 -28.84 -1.06 3.74
C LEU A 600 -29.63 -0.50 2.56
N ALA A 601 -30.51 0.47 2.77
CA ALA A 601 -31.48 0.87 1.75
C ALA A 601 -30.83 1.58 0.54
N ALA A 602 -30.00 2.60 0.78
CA ALA A 602 -29.32 3.34 -0.28
C ALA A 602 -28.29 2.45 -1.02
N PRO A 603 -27.44 1.65 -0.35
CA PRO A 603 -26.56 0.71 -1.04
C PRO A 603 -27.32 -0.32 -1.88
N TRP A 604 -28.44 -0.84 -1.37
CA TRP A 604 -29.27 -1.79 -2.10
C TRP A 604 -29.86 -1.19 -3.37
N LEU A 605 -30.41 0.03 -3.31
CA LEU A 605 -30.93 0.74 -4.47
C LEU A 605 -29.80 1.04 -5.47
N LEU A 606 -28.64 1.49 -4.99
CA LEU A 606 -27.51 1.83 -5.86
C LEU A 606 -26.94 0.59 -6.56
N MET A 607 -26.78 -0.53 -5.86
CA MET A 607 -26.32 -1.78 -6.46
C MET A 607 -27.31 -2.31 -7.50
N GLN A 608 -28.62 -2.14 -7.27
CA GLN A 608 -29.64 -2.44 -8.29
C GLN A 608 -29.48 -1.58 -9.54
N LEU A 609 -29.34 -0.26 -9.37
CA LEU A 609 -29.16 0.67 -10.48
C LEU A 609 -27.87 0.37 -11.26
N LEU A 610 -26.76 0.11 -10.58
CA LEU A 610 -25.48 -0.26 -11.20
C LEU A 610 -25.56 -1.61 -11.93
N GLY A 611 -26.21 -2.60 -11.33
CA GLY A 611 -26.43 -3.90 -11.95
C GLY A 611 -27.24 -3.77 -13.25
N LYS A 612 -28.35 -3.03 -13.22
CA LYS A 612 -29.17 -2.75 -14.41
C LYS A 612 -28.41 -1.94 -15.46
N ALA A 613 -27.68 -0.90 -15.06
CA ALA A 613 -26.87 -0.08 -15.97
C ALA A 613 -25.77 -0.90 -16.67
N THR A 614 -25.19 -1.88 -15.97
CA THR A 614 -24.21 -2.82 -16.53
C THR A 614 -24.85 -3.72 -17.60
N LEU A 615 -26.08 -4.18 -17.35
CA LEU A 615 -26.82 -5.11 -18.22
C LEU A 615 -27.48 -4.44 -19.42
N ALA A 616 -27.90 -3.18 -19.31
CA ALA A 616 -28.45 -2.38 -20.42
C ALA A 616 -27.50 -2.27 -21.63
N LYS A 617 -26.23 -2.66 -21.48
CA LYS A 617 -25.22 -2.64 -22.53
C LYS A 617 -24.82 -4.03 -23.04
N VAL A 618 -25.39 -5.10 -22.48
CA VAL A 618 -25.02 -6.50 -22.78
C VAL A 618 -26.25 -7.39 -22.98
N ASP A 619 -27.10 -7.48 -21.96
CA ASP A 619 -28.29 -8.34 -21.94
C ASP A 619 -29.28 -7.82 -20.88
N GLU A 620 -30.34 -7.14 -21.32
CA GLU A 620 -31.35 -6.55 -20.45
C GLU A 620 -32.23 -7.58 -19.73
N THR A 621 -32.23 -8.84 -20.16
CA THR A 621 -33.07 -9.90 -19.59
C THR A 621 -32.43 -10.59 -18.39
N ALA A 622 -31.13 -10.37 -18.16
CA ALA A 622 -30.40 -10.97 -17.06
C ALA A 622 -30.72 -10.32 -15.69
N ASP A 623 -30.54 -11.07 -14.60
CA ASP A 623 -30.74 -10.55 -13.24
C ASP A 623 -29.61 -9.56 -12.87
N TRP A 624 -29.99 -8.36 -12.42
CA TRP A 624 -29.08 -7.29 -11.97
C TRP A 624 -28.11 -7.74 -10.86
N ARG A 625 -28.46 -8.80 -10.12
CA ARG A 625 -27.59 -9.37 -9.08
C ARG A 625 -26.31 -9.97 -9.64
N ALA A 626 -26.34 -10.52 -10.85
CA ALA A 626 -25.19 -11.19 -11.47
C ALA A 626 -23.97 -10.26 -11.63
N PRO A 627 -24.07 -9.06 -12.24
CA PRO A 627 -22.95 -8.12 -12.29
C PRO A 627 -22.53 -7.65 -10.89
N VAL A 628 -23.45 -7.44 -9.95
CA VAL A 628 -23.10 -7.04 -8.57
C VAL A 628 -22.21 -8.09 -7.89
N MET A 629 -22.57 -9.37 -7.96
CA MET A 629 -21.74 -10.45 -7.40
C MET A 629 -20.36 -10.55 -8.06
N ARG A 630 -20.27 -10.24 -9.36
CA ARG A 630 -19.01 -10.27 -10.11
C ARG A 630 -18.09 -9.10 -9.76
N PHE A 631 -18.62 -7.89 -9.64
CA PHE A 631 -17.84 -6.66 -9.43
C PHE A 631 -17.64 -6.29 -7.97
N ALA A 632 -18.41 -6.87 -7.02
CA ALA A 632 -18.27 -6.57 -5.59
C ALA A 632 -16.81 -6.63 -5.08
N PRO A 633 -15.95 -7.61 -5.43
CA PRO A 633 -14.56 -7.61 -4.99
C PRO A 633 -13.75 -6.37 -5.40
N ALA A 634 -14.12 -5.69 -6.48
CA ALA A 634 -13.46 -4.44 -6.90
C ALA A 634 -13.77 -3.26 -5.97
N LEU A 635 -14.77 -3.36 -5.10
CA LEU A 635 -15.11 -2.32 -4.13
C LEU A 635 -14.19 -2.32 -2.90
N ILE A 636 -13.55 -3.44 -2.61
CA ILE A 636 -12.76 -3.66 -1.39
C ILE A 636 -11.60 -2.65 -1.27
N PRO A 637 -10.76 -2.42 -2.30
CA PRO A 637 -9.62 -1.51 -2.18
C PRO A 637 -9.99 -0.07 -1.81
N LEU A 638 -11.03 0.51 -2.41
CA LEU A 638 -11.48 1.85 -2.10
C LEU A 638 -12.03 1.94 -0.67
N GLY A 639 -12.83 0.96 -0.24
CA GLY A 639 -13.31 0.89 1.14
C GLY A 639 -12.16 0.74 2.15
N LEU A 640 -11.18 -0.11 1.84
CA LEU A 640 -9.96 -0.26 2.64
C LEU A 640 -9.15 1.05 2.71
N GLY A 641 -9.06 1.79 1.60
CA GLY A 641 -8.44 3.11 1.55
C GLY A 641 -9.13 4.09 2.50
N MET A 642 -10.47 4.10 2.53
CA MET A 642 -11.23 4.95 3.45
C MET A 642 -11.04 4.54 4.92
N TRP A 643 -11.07 3.24 5.23
CA TRP A 643 -10.76 2.75 6.58
C TRP A 643 -9.35 3.15 7.03
N LEU A 644 -8.38 3.06 6.13
CA LEU A 644 -6.99 3.37 6.42
C LEU A 644 -6.78 4.87 6.63
N ALA A 645 -7.36 5.71 5.76
CA ALA A 645 -7.35 7.16 5.91
C ALA A 645 -7.94 7.57 7.26
N HIS A 646 -9.19 7.19 7.52
CA HIS A 646 -9.91 7.57 8.73
C HIS A 646 -9.25 7.03 10.02
N TYR A 647 -8.79 5.78 10.04
CA TYR A 647 -8.15 5.25 11.26
C TYR A 647 -6.72 5.76 11.45
N SER A 648 -6.01 6.11 10.37
CA SER A 648 -4.72 6.79 10.49
C SER A 648 -4.89 8.19 11.10
N PHE A 649 -5.99 8.88 10.78
CA PHE A 649 -6.34 10.14 11.41
C PHE A 649 -6.35 10.02 12.92
N HIS A 650 -7.18 9.12 13.46
CA HIS A 650 -7.31 8.91 14.90
C HIS A 650 -6.03 8.40 15.55
N LEU A 651 -5.29 7.50 14.88
CA LEU A 651 -4.04 6.97 15.41
C LEU A 651 -3.00 8.07 15.62
N PHE A 652 -2.77 8.91 14.60
CA PHE A 652 -1.69 9.90 14.66
C PHE A 652 -2.06 11.14 15.47
N THR A 653 -3.32 11.57 15.42
CA THR A 653 -3.80 12.72 16.21
C THR A 653 -3.93 12.42 17.69
N SER A 654 -4.09 11.14 18.06
CA SER A 654 -4.32 10.71 19.45
C SER A 654 -3.29 9.68 19.93
N ALA A 655 -2.11 9.61 19.33
CA ALA A 655 -1.08 8.61 19.65
C ALA A 655 -0.67 8.62 21.13
N ASP A 656 -0.63 9.80 21.75
CA ASP A 656 -0.22 9.97 23.15
C ASP A 656 -1.25 9.44 24.15
N SER A 657 -2.53 9.31 23.75
CA SER A 657 -3.60 8.88 24.65
C SER A 657 -3.35 7.48 25.23
N LEU A 658 -2.67 6.58 24.50
CA LEU A 658 -2.31 5.26 25.01
C LEU A 658 -1.26 5.34 26.11
N LEU A 659 -0.29 6.25 25.97
CA LEU A 659 0.75 6.46 26.98
C LEU A 659 0.12 6.95 28.29
N TRP A 660 -0.79 7.92 28.22
CA TRP A 660 -1.48 8.44 29.40
C TRP A 660 -2.37 7.40 30.09
N ALA A 661 -3.18 6.67 29.31
CA ALA A 661 -4.04 5.64 29.87
C ALA A 661 -3.25 4.49 30.51
N THR A 662 -2.13 4.08 29.90
CA THR A 662 -1.23 3.05 30.46
C THR A 662 -0.50 3.53 31.71
N GLN A 663 0.03 4.76 31.71
CA GLN A 663 0.70 5.35 32.88
C GLN A 663 -0.27 5.49 34.06
N ARG A 664 -1.48 6.01 33.83
CA ARG A 664 -2.50 6.11 34.90
C ARG A 664 -2.83 4.73 35.47
N MET A 665 -3.08 3.73 34.60
CA MET A 665 -3.35 2.36 35.07
C MET A 665 -2.20 1.80 35.92
N ALA A 666 -0.96 2.02 35.48
CA ALA A 666 0.23 1.58 36.20
C ALA A 666 0.34 2.26 37.56
N ASN A 667 0.08 3.57 37.65
CA ASN A 667 0.13 4.32 38.90
C ASN A 667 -0.94 3.84 39.89
N ASP A 668 -2.17 3.58 39.41
CA ASP A 668 -3.29 3.10 40.24
C ASP A 668 -3.02 1.71 40.86
N HIS A 669 -2.30 0.82 40.15
CA HIS A 669 -2.13 -0.58 40.57
C HIS A 669 -0.72 -0.93 41.08
N LEU A 670 0.32 -0.22 40.68
CA LEU A 670 1.72 -0.52 41.05
C LEU A 670 2.29 0.50 42.05
N ALA A 671 1.55 1.56 42.41
CA ALA A 671 1.99 2.62 43.31
C ALA A 671 3.35 3.23 42.95
N THR A 672 3.73 3.18 41.67
CA THR A 672 4.96 3.77 41.14
C THR A 672 4.69 5.19 40.67
N ASN A 673 5.50 6.18 41.04
CA ASN A 673 5.49 7.51 40.42
C ASN A 673 6.14 7.47 39.01
N PHE A 674 5.62 6.62 38.12
CA PHE A 674 6.20 6.41 36.81
C PHE A 674 5.84 7.60 35.90
N LEU A 675 6.80 8.53 35.74
CA LEU A 675 6.82 9.59 34.72
C LEU A 675 5.58 10.53 34.66
N ILE A 676 5.07 11.03 35.80
CA ILE A 676 4.24 12.26 35.77
C ILE A 676 5.18 13.47 35.73
N GLY A 677 5.78 13.70 34.56
CA GLY A 677 6.45 14.95 34.25
C GLY A 677 5.51 15.87 33.48
N GLY A 678 4.48 16.41 34.15
CA GLY A 678 3.64 17.56 33.75
C GLY A 678 3.55 17.91 32.26
N GLY A 679 3.35 16.92 31.39
CA GLY A 679 3.31 17.15 29.95
C GLY A 679 1.96 17.76 29.60
N VAL A 680 1.98 18.97 29.06
CA VAL A 680 0.79 19.55 28.42
C VAL A 680 0.37 18.58 27.32
N CYS A 681 -0.88 18.09 27.36
CA CYS A 681 -1.43 17.24 26.30
C CYS A 681 -1.38 18.05 25.01
N SER A 682 -0.34 17.87 24.19
CA SER A 682 -0.16 18.62 22.94
C SER A 682 -1.00 17.97 21.85
N CYS A 683 -2.31 17.92 22.04
CA CYS A 683 -3.21 17.61 20.95
C CYS A 683 -3.31 18.84 20.03
N CYS A 684 -3.10 18.59 18.74
CA CYS A 684 -3.63 19.41 17.65
C CYS A 684 -3.24 20.89 17.64
N THR A 685 -1.95 21.20 17.46
CA THR A 685 -1.64 22.39 16.65
C THR A 685 -1.67 21.94 15.18
N ALA A 686 -2.39 22.65 14.31
CA ALA A 686 -2.48 22.30 12.88
C ALA A 686 -1.10 22.15 12.20
N GLY A 687 -0.05 22.74 12.78
CA GLY A 687 1.34 22.58 12.34
C GLY A 687 1.99 21.23 12.65
N SER A 688 1.54 20.48 13.65
CA SER A 688 2.24 19.23 14.06
C SER A 688 1.96 18.03 13.15
N ILE A 689 0.90 18.07 12.33
CA ILE A 689 0.46 16.91 11.54
C ILE A 689 0.01 17.29 10.10
N ALA A 690 0.57 18.35 9.51
CA ALA A 690 0.24 18.80 8.15
C ALA A 690 0.47 17.74 7.05
N TRP A 691 1.28 16.71 7.32
CA TRP A 691 1.57 15.60 6.41
C TRP A 691 0.49 14.51 6.36
N LEU A 692 -0.46 14.51 7.31
CA LEU A 692 -1.45 13.45 7.44
C LEU A 692 -2.53 13.49 6.36
N LEU A 693 -3.09 14.67 6.06
CA LEU A 693 -4.07 14.79 4.98
C LEU A 693 -3.50 14.31 3.63
N PRO A 694 -2.28 14.70 3.21
CA PRO A 694 -1.63 14.09 2.05
C PRO A 694 -1.51 12.56 2.11
N LEU A 695 -1.23 11.98 3.28
CA LEU A 695 -1.16 10.53 3.45
C LEU A 695 -2.54 9.86 3.33
N GLU A 696 -3.58 10.46 3.90
CA GLU A 696 -4.96 9.98 3.81
C GLU A 696 -5.47 10.00 2.37
N LEU A 697 -5.21 11.10 1.64
CA LEU A 697 -5.50 11.21 0.22
C LEU A 697 -4.74 10.16 -0.58
N LEU A 698 -3.47 9.91 -0.26
CA LEU A 698 -2.68 8.86 -0.89
C LEU A 698 -3.29 7.46 -0.68
N PHE A 699 -3.82 7.17 0.52
CA PHE A 699 -4.50 5.90 0.78
C PHE A 699 -5.79 5.76 -0.04
N LEU A 700 -6.57 6.83 -0.19
CA LEU A 700 -7.74 6.84 -1.06
C LEU A 700 -7.37 6.71 -2.54
N ASP A 701 -6.31 7.40 -2.99
CA ASP A 701 -5.83 7.36 -4.38
C ASP A 701 -5.40 5.95 -4.77
N VAL A 702 -4.62 5.29 -3.91
CA VAL A 702 -4.21 3.89 -4.10
C VAL A 702 -5.43 2.98 -4.10
N GLY A 703 -6.38 3.19 -3.17
CA GLY A 703 -7.64 2.47 -3.11
C GLY A 703 -8.44 2.58 -4.41
N LEU A 704 -8.65 3.81 -4.92
CA LEU A 704 -9.35 4.08 -6.16
C LEU A 704 -8.64 3.43 -7.36
N CYS A 705 -7.32 3.61 -7.48
CA CYS A 705 -6.54 3.04 -8.58
C CYS A 705 -6.65 1.51 -8.61
N MET A 706 -6.54 0.85 -7.46
CA MET A 706 -6.69 -0.61 -7.35
C MET A 706 -8.12 -1.07 -7.63
N SER A 707 -9.14 -0.33 -7.17
CA SER A 707 -10.54 -0.62 -7.46
C SER A 707 -10.88 -0.50 -8.94
N LEU A 708 -10.45 0.59 -9.60
CA LEU A 708 -10.62 0.78 -11.05
C LEU A 708 -9.89 -0.30 -11.84
N TRP A 709 -8.66 -0.64 -11.44
CA TRP A 709 -7.91 -1.75 -12.02
C TRP A 709 -8.65 -3.08 -11.89
N ALA A 710 -9.14 -3.42 -10.68
CA ALA A 710 -9.84 -4.67 -10.42
C ALA A 710 -11.13 -4.76 -11.23
N ALA A 711 -11.94 -3.70 -11.24
CA ALA A 711 -13.18 -3.63 -12.02
C ALA A 711 -12.91 -3.80 -13.53
N TYR A 712 -11.93 -3.09 -14.07
CA TYR A 712 -11.58 -3.22 -15.49
C TYR A 712 -11.08 -4.63 -15.84
N ARG A 713 -10.31 -5.25 -14.94
CA ARG A 713 -9.82 -6.62 -15.13
C ARG A 713 -10.93 -7.67 -15.06
N ILE A 714 -11.90 -7.50 -14.16
CA ILE A 714 -13.10 -8.35 -14.12
C ILE A 714 -13.86 -8.23 -15.43
N ALA A 715 -14.07 -7.00 -15.94
CA ALA A 715 -14.76 -6.78 -17.22
C ALA A 715 -14.02 -7.42 -18.41
N GLN A 716 -12.69 -7.32 -18.46
CA GLN A 716 -11.87 -7.99 -19.50
C GLN A 716 -11.89 -9.52 -19.43
N ARG A 717 -12.13 -10.10 -18.25
CA ARG A 717 -12.21 -11.55 -18.08
C ARG A 717 -13.50 -12.10 -18.67
N GLU A 718 -14.60 -11.38 -18.50
CA GLU A 718 -15.93 -11.80 -18.93
C GLU A 718 -16.15 -11.59 -20.44
N HIS A 719 -15.53 -10.56 -21.02
CA HIS A 719 -15.76 -10.19 -22.42
C HIS A 719 -14.47 -10.19 -23.24
N SER A 720 -14.48 -10.91 -24.36
CA SER A 720 -13.37 -10.94 -25.33
C SER A 720 -13.22 -9.62 -26.10
N SER A 721 -14.33 -8.91 -26.33
CA SER A 721 -14.33 -7.59 -26.98
C SER A 721 -13.96 -6.49 -26.00
N SER A 722 -12.95 -5.69 -26.36
CA SER A 722 -12.48 -4.57 -25.53
C SER A 722 -13.53 -3.46 -25.40
N GLN A 723 -14.38 -3.25 -26.42
CA GLN A 723 -15.45 -2.25 -26.36
C GLN A 723 -16.56 -2.66 -25.39
N VAL A 724 -16.97 -3.93 -25.40
CA VAL A 724 -17.98 -4.45 -24.47
C VAL A 724 -17.43 -4.41 -23.05
N ALA A 725 -16.18 -4.85 -22.84
CA ALA A 725 -15.53 -4.76 -21.53
C ALA A 725 -15.49 -3.31 -20.99
N LEU A 726 -15.21 -2.32 -21.84
CA LEU A 726 -15.21 -0.92 -21.44
C LEU A 726 -16.62 -0.41 -21.06
N ARG A 727 -17.66 -0.81 -21.82
CA ARG A 727 -19.06 -0.46 -21.53
C ARG A 727 -19.55 -1.09 -20.23
N THR A 728 -19.21 -2.35 -19.95
CA THR A 728 -19.53 -3.05 -18.70
C THR A 728 -18.78 -2.43 -17.51
N PHE A 729 -17.55 -1.95 -17.74
CA PHE A 729 -16.74 -1.29 -16.71
C PHE A 729 -17.22 0.12 -16.37
N ALA A 730 -17.73 0.90 -17.34
CA ALA A 730 -18.00 2.32 -17.17
C ALA A 730 -18.95 2.67 -16.00
N PRO A 731 -20.10 2.00 -15.78
CA PRO A 731 -20.97 2.29 -14.63
C PRO A 731 -20.25 2.13 -13.28
N TRP A 732 -19.43 1.08 -13.16
CA TRP A 732 -18.64 0.82 -11.95
C TRP A 732 -17.53 1.86 -11.76
N ALA A 733 -16.87 2.26 -12.85
CA ALA A 733 -15.85 3.31 -12.81
C ALA A 733 -16.42 4.65 -12.33
N ILE A 734 -17.58 5.05 -12.86
CA ILE A 734 -18.27 6.28 -12.44
C ILE A 734 -18.63 6.19 -10.96
N PHE A 735 -19.22 5.09 -10.52
CA PHE A 735 -19.55 4.89 -9.10
C PHE A 735 -18.32 4.99 -8.20
N LEU A 736 -17.22 4.32 -8.55
CA LEU A 736 -15.98 4.35 -7.76
C LEU A 736 -15.41 5.76 -7.65
N VAL A 737 -15.42 6.55 -8.74
CA VAL A 737 -14.97 7.95 -8.72
C VAL A 737 -15.89 8.82 -7.87
N LEU A 738 -17.22 8.68 -7.99
CA LEU A 738 -18.17 9.44 -7.17
C LEU A 738 -18.04 9.09 -5.68
N PHE A 739 -17.88 7.81 -5.36
CA PHE A 739 -17.67 7.35 -3.98
C PHE A 739 -16.34 7.88 -3.42
N PHE A 740 -15.28 7.89 -4.23
CA PHE A 740 -14.00 8.50 -3.87
C PHE A 740 -14.13 10.00 -3.60
N VAL A 741 -14.87 10.75 -4.44
CA VAL A 741 -15.14 12.18 -4.20
C VAL A 741 -15.90 12.38 -2.89
N ALA A 742 -16.88 11.52 -2.57
CA ALA A 742 -17.56 11.55 -1.29
C ALA A 742 -16.62 11.28 -0.11
N CYS A 743 -15.67 10.34 -0.25
CA CYS A 743 -14.64 10.08 0.76
C CYS A 743 -13.74 11.30 0.98
N ILE A 744 -13.26 11.94 -0.10
CA ILE A 744 -12.48 13.18 0.00
C ILE A 744 -13.29 14.27 0.71
N TRP A 745 -14.54 14.47 0.32
CA TRP A 745 -15.39 15.48 0.93
C TRP A 745 -15.50 15.27 2.44
N VAL A 746 -15.71 14.02 2.90
CA VAL A 746 -15.76 13.66 4.33
C VAL A 746 -14.44 13.98 5.04
N LEU A 747 -13.29 13.63 4.45
CA LEU A 747 -11.97 13.90 5.06
C LEU A 747 -11.64 15.39 5.16
N LEU A 748 -12.21 16.23 4.28
CA LEU A 748 -12.03 17.68 4.31
C LEU A 748 -12.98 18.38 5.29
N GLN A 749 -13.95 17.68 5.87
CA GLN A 749 -14.85 18.26 6.88
C GLN A 749 -14.18 18.31 8.26
N PRO A 750 -14.51 19.30 9.10
CA PRO A 750 -14.13 19.28 10.51
C PRO A 750 -14.74 18.05 11.19
N MET A 751 -13.89 17.25 11.83
CA MET A 751 -14.27 16.02 12.52
C MET A 751 -14.18 16.17 14.04
N GLU A 752 -15.18 15.64 14.74
CA GLU A 752 -15.16 15.50 16.18
C GLU A 752 -14.20 14.40 16.63
N MET A 753 -13.32 14.74 17.57
CA MET A 753 -12.35 13.80 18.13
C MET A 753 -13.00 12.92 19.20
N ARG A 754 -13.28 11.67 18.85
CA ARG A 754 -13.88 10.67 19.75
C ARG A 754 -12.80 9.89 20.50
N GLY A 755 -12.91 9.82 21.83
CA GLY A 755 -12.02 9.04 22.70
C GLY A 755 -10.65 9.66 22.98
N ALA A 756 -10.43 10.92 22.60
CA ALA A 756 -9.19 11.66 22.85
C ALA A 756 -9.44 12.83 23.81
N TYR A 757 -8.46 13.12 24.66
CA TYR A 757 -8.51 14.27 25.57
C TYR A 757 -7.90 15.48 24.86
N VAL A 758 -8.71 16.51 24.60
CA VAL A 758 -8.20 17.80 24.13
C VAL A 758 -7.87 18.65 25.36
N ALA A 759 -6.59 18.85 25.69
CA ALA A 759 -6.25 19.77 26.77
C ALA A 759 -6.32 21.22 26.27
N GLY A 760 -6.98 22.09 27.04
CA GLY A 760 -7.05 23.52 26.75
C GLY A 760 -8.39 24.01 26.17
N LEU A 761 -9.44 23.20 26.23
CA LEU A 761 -10.84 23.67 26.21
C LEU A 761 -11.44 23.62 27.61
#